data_AF-I0HQ49-F1
#
_entry.id   AF-I0HQ49-F1
#
_cell.length_a   1.000
_cell.length_b   1.000
_cell.length_c   1.000
_cell.angle_alpha   90.00
_cell.angle_beta   90.00
_cell.angle_gamma   90.00
#
_symmetry.space_group_name_H-M   'P 1'
#
loop_
_entity.id
_entity.type
_entity.pdbx_description
1 polymer ?
#
loop_
_entity_poly.entity_id
_entity_poly.type
_entity_poly.pdbx_seq_one_letter_code
_entity_poly.pdbx_strand_id
1 'polypeptide(L)'
;MPARWSAEERRRWQEVLDQVARQPASDSLPDGPVVSAQGAGTSEKAAASELAAPSAVPAECEDTVRLDEFDRLFGAKAPQVELTHSVPDAPVHVEQIAARTSAQEFSLPKPPAPERPRWYGPTHTVEVRGLVLPGLLSVALKPPPKGVVLHPATVAAWMPADLGVPTDGVEPIRDVWSIPSYASLTVAQRGLYLKWLASGRELSVPAHLALLFVCGLESRVVEAGPTALADEERRAIAWASRDVVARFGSALPQLREHCLNLAGFLDAVDAPARWYLLDVPELAETYDPSAPLQVALGQAARDGAFLPPAWALASVLSDVRVPKKTPVGRCPEEMRELFCIHFQSAFPKGLKVERRPFNALKVVYRGTPDRRTGAPASTSVVVPSADQTWFTQDQVQAIREAFDRCADELSAYSRFIGRMPIAKGTPDAEVRLPLSLLRRRLAANFEVLSASLGRRKEVSLDQAWMALWGKLPERKDSTSFLRALLEAEGLTVVATLPVSTQRAGVPSPPGRPFRLDPERLERVRKDEAAATKLLSALFTDTAEQATPASPATVHVDPDRALFPQLDDDHFRLLISLLNADAWTRERLKQAASQLGLMLDGALEVINDAAFELTGGPLVVDNGDLGVDSATARQIGGALVSFRQALR
;
A
#
# COMPACT_ATOMS: atom_id res chain seq x y z
N MET A 1 -18.53 -2.44 26.88
CA MET A 1 -17.81 -3.72 26.60
C MET A 1 -18.44 -4.42 25.41
N PRO A 2 -17.67 -5.10 24.54
CA PRO A 2 -18.22 -5.85 23.39
C PRO A 2 -19.05 -7.05 23.82
N ALA A 3 -20.16 -7.32 23.13
CA ALA A 3 -21.09 -8.40 23.48
C ALA A 3 -20.51 -9.81 23.29
N ARG A 4 -19.47 -9.98 22.46
CA ARG A 4 -18.89 -11.27 22.07
C ARG A 4 -17.88 -11.87 23.05
N TRP A 5 -17.51 -11.15 24.10
CA TRP A 5 -16.52 -11.62 25.07
C TRP A 5 -17.11 -12.65 26.01
N SER A 6 -16.38 -13.73 26.27
CA SER A 6 -16.69 -14.72 27.31
C SER A 6 -16.70 -14.09 28.71
N ALA A 7 -17.30 -14.77 29.68
CA ALA A 7 -17.32 -14.31 31.07
C ALA A 7 -15.90 -14.19 31.66
N GLU A 8 -14.98 -15.05 31.22
CA GLU A 8 -13.60 -15.10 31.69
C GLU A 8 -12.75 -13.95 31.11
N GLU A 9 -12.92 -13.61 29.83
CA GLU A 9 -12.28 -12.43 29.22
C GLU A 9 -12.77 -11.12 29.85
N ARG A 10 -14.09 -11.00 30.11
CA ARG A 10 -14.65 -9.84 30.82
C ARG A 10 -14.06 -9.69 32.22
N ARG A 11 -13.98 -10.79 32.98
CA ARG A 11 -13.37 -10.81 34.32
C ARG A 11 -11.90 -10.39 34.27
N ARG A 12 -11.12 -10.97 33.35
CA ARG A 12 -9.69 -10.70 33.19
C ARG A 12 -9.43 -9.25 32.79
N TRP A 13 -10.32 -8.63 32.01
CA TRP A 13 -10.21 -7.22 31.67
C TRP A 13 -10.62 -6.30 32.82
N GLN A 14 -11.64 -6.69 33.60
CA GLN A 14 -12.00 -5.99 34.83
C GLN A 14 -10.84 -5.99 35.85
N GLU A 15 -10.12 -7.12 35.98
CA GLU A 15 -8.94 -7.23 36.86
C GLU A 15 -7.79 -6.30 36.43
N VAL A 16 -7.59 -6.04 35.14
CA VAL A 16 -6.59 -5.05 34.67
C VAL A 16 -7.06 -3.61 34.91
N LEU A 17 -8.34 -3.31 34.67
CA LEU A 17 -8.90 -1.98 34.99
C LEU A 17 -8.78 -1.67 36.49
N ASP A 18 -9.03 -2.66 37.34
CA ASP A 18 -8.83 -2.58 38.79
C ASP A 18 -7.35 -2.41 39.18
N GLN A 19 -6.41 -3.01 38.45
CA GLN A 19 -4.97 -2.79 38.68
C GLN A 19 -4.53 -1.37 38.29
N VAL A 20 -5.02 -0.85 37.16
CA VAL A 20 -4.75 0.52 36.72
C VAL A 20 -5.35 1.53 37.70
N ALA A 21 -6.58 1.30 38.18
CA ALA A 21 -7.23 2.15 39.18
C ALA A 21 -6.58 2.12 40.57
N ARG A 22 -5.72 1.12 40.86
CA ARG A 22 -4.98 0.99 42.13
C ARG A 22 -3.56 1.56 42.08
N GLN A 23 -3.09 2.08 40.94
CA GLN A 23 -1.82 2.80 40.90
C GLN A 23 -1.99 4.23 41.42
N PRO A 24 -1.36 4.62 42.55
CA PRO A 24 -1.37 6.01 42.99
C PRO A 24 -0.51 6.86 42.04
N ALA A 25 -1.00 8.04 41.67
CA ALA A 25 -0.24 9.00 40.88
C ALA A 25 0.98 9.49 41.67
N SER A 26 2.19 9.10 41.25
CA SER A 26 3.45 9.50 41.89
C SER A 26 4.00 10.78 41.27
N ASP A 27 3.38 11.92 41.59
CA ASP A 27 4.04 13.23 41.45
C ASP A 27 5.06 13.40 42.59
N SER A 28 6.34 13.15 42.29
CA SER A 28 7.48 13.52 43.14
C SER A 28 8.77 13.57 42.32
N LEU A 29 9.23 14.78 41.98
CA LEU A 29 10.64 15.01 41.61
C LEU A 29 11.51 14.90 42.87
N PRO A 30 12.66 14.19 42.85
CA PRO A 30 13.58 14.19 43.97
C PRO A 30 14.43 15.47 43.99
N ASP A 31 14.30 16.24 45.07
CA ASP A 31 15.17 17.38 45.38
C ASP A 31 16.59 16.93 45.75
N GLY A 32 17.59 17.74 45.36
CA GLY A 32 18.89 17.77 46.03
C GLY A 32 20.10 18.05 45.12
N PRO A 33 21.23 18.56 45.67
CA PRO A 33 21.38 19.29 46.92
C PRO A 33 21.95 20.72 46.73
N VAL A 34 21.70 21.59 47.70
CA VAL A 34 22.34 22.90 47.79
C VAL A 34 23.82 22.76 48.17
N VAL A 35 24.72 23.36 47.38
CA VAL A 35 26.11 23.62 47.79
C VAL A 35 26.42 25.10 47.55
N SER A 36 26.86 25.77 48.61
CA SER A 36 27.13 27.21 48.64
C SER A 36 28.50 27.56 48.04
N ALA A 37 28.58 28.69 47.35
CA ALA A 37 29.84 29.41 47.13
C ALA A 37 29.61 30.92 47.32
N GLN A 38 30.43 31.56 48.17
CA GLN A 38 30.35 32.99 48.48
C GLN A 38 31.47 33.77 47.76
N GLY A 39 31.20 35.06 47.52
CA GLY A 39 32.17 36.10 47.17
C GLY A 39 32.23 36.44 45.68
N ALA A 40 32.63 37.65 45.26
CA ALA A 40 32.84 38.94 45.92
C ALA A 40 33.31 39.95 44.83
N GLY A 41 33.08 41.26 45.01
CA GLY A 41 33.64 42.33 44.14
C GLY A 41 32.73 42.72 42.95
N THR A 42 32.10 43.90 42.89
CA THR A 42 32.57 45.32 42.80
C THR A 42 32.83 45.84 41.39
N SER A 43 31.89 46.69 40.93
CA SER A 43 32.07 47.97 40.21
C SER A 43 33.06 48.08 39.03
N GLU A 44 32.54 48.44 37.85
CA GLU A 44 32.75 49.72 37.10
C GLU A 44 32.13 49.58 35.67
N LYS A 45 31.84 50.57 34.83
CA LYS A 45 31.37 51.99 34.84
C LYS A 45 31.52 52.48 33.37
N ALA A 46 30.63 53.36 32.89
CA ALA A 46 30.71 54.09 31.60
C ALA A 46 30.56 53.28 30.28
N ALA A 47 30.13 53.83 29.14
CA ALA A 47 29.27 55.00 28.85
C ALA A 47 28.81 54.99 27.35
N ALA A 48 27.69 55.66 27.08
CA ALA A 48 27.26 56.29 25.81
C ALA A 48 27.54 55.64 24.42
N SER A 49 26.49 55.46 23.60
CA SER A 49 26.09 56.46 22.58
C SER A 49 24.97 55.95 21.66
N GLU A 50 24.18 56.88 21.12
CA GLU A 50 23.17 56.67 20.07
C GLU A 50 23.81 56.34 18.70
N LEU A 51 23.08 55.61 17.83
CA LEU A 51 22.60 56.15 16.54
C LEU A 51 21.51 55.28 15.88
N ALA A 52 20.78 55.85 14.93
CA ALA A 52 19.58 55.29 14.30
C ALA A 52 19.84 54.54 12.97
N ALA A 53 18.77 53.97 12.39
CA ALA A 53 18.74 53.27 11.10
C ALA A 53 19.15 54.14 9.89
N PRO A 54 19.50 53.52 8.74
CA PRO A 54 18.64 53.71 7.57
C PRO A 54 18.52 52.54 6.56
N SER A 55 17.36 52.53 5.87
CA SER A 55 17.07 52.30 4.44
C SER A 55 17.95 51.43 3.48
N ALA A 56 17.22 50.62 2.67
CA ALA A 56 17.35 50.35 1.22
C ALA A 56 18.30 49.27 0.61
N VAL A 57 17.67 48.30 -0.10
CA VAL A 57 17.91 47.83 -1.52
C VAL A 57 19.27 47.11 -1.82
N PRO A 58 19.33 45.94 -2.52
CA PRO A 58 18.80 45.71 -3.88
C PRO A 58 18.14 44.34 -4.21
N ALA A 59 17.75 44.18 -5.49
CA ALA A 59 17.10 43.02 -6.12
C ALA A 59 17.97 42.44 -7.29
N GLU A 60 17.35 41.62 -8.17
CA GLU A 60 17.93 40.82 -9.30
C GLU A 60 18.41 39.40 -8.92
N CYS A 61 18.12 38.30 -9.64
CA CYS A 61 17.31 38.01 -10.85
C CYS A 61 16.40 36.79 -10.56
N GLU A 62 15.10 36.78 -10.90
CA GLU A 62 14.45 36.55 -12.22
C GLU A 62 14.57 35.13 -12.79
N ASP A 63 13.42 34.43 -12.86
CA ASP A 63 12.94 33.77 -14.08
C ASP A 63 11.41 33.52 -13.97
N THR A 64 10.58 34.27 -14.70
CA THR A 64 9.13 33.99 -14.83
C THR A 64 8.62 34.48 -16.18
N VAL A 65 7.93 33.59 -16.92
CA VAL A 65 7.50 33.84 -18.30
C VAL A 65 6.34 34.83 -18.36
N ARG A 66 6.45 35.83 -19.26
CA ARG A 66 5.42 36.87 -19.50
C ARG A 66 4.24 36.36 -20.34
N LEU A 67 3.08 36.95 -20.12
CA LEU A 67 1.77 36.55 -20.65
C LEU A 67 1.31 37.38 -21.88
N ASP A 68 2.24 37.86 -22.71
CA ASP A 68 1.97 38.89 -23.75
C ASP A 68 2.10 38.39 -25.22
N GLU A 69 2.17 37.08 -25.47
CA GLU A 69 2.44 36.53 -26.82
C GLU A 69 1.31 35.65 -27.43
N PHE A 70 0.07 35.79 -26.95
CA PHE A 70 -1.06 34.99 -27.45
C PHE A 70 -1.88 35.68 -28.56
N ASP A 71 -2.09 37.01 -28.47
CA ASP A 71 -3.01 37.76 -29.35
C ASP A 71 -2.46 38.09 -30.76
N ARG A 72 -1.29 37.55 -31.14
CA ARG A 72 -0.68 37.77 -32.46
C ARG A 72 -0.90 36.67 -33.49
N LEU A 73 -1.40 35.49 -33.10
CA LEU A 73 -1.39 34.31 -33.99
C LEU A 73 -2.74 33.95 -34.65
N PHE A 74 -3.89 34.34 -34.09
CA PHE A 74 -5.20 33.93 -34.62
C PHE A 74 -6.24 35.06 -34.63
N GLY A 75 -6.19 35.91 -35.65
CA GLY A 75 -7.10 37.06 -35.78
C GLY A 75 -8.48 36.71 -36.37
N ALA A 76 -9.55 37.07 -35.66
CA ALA A 76 -10.90 37.28 -36.23
C ALA A 76 -11.68 38.32 -35.38
N LYS A 77 -12.36 39.26 -36.05
CA LYS A 77 -13.13 40.35 -35.40
C LYS A 77 -14.56 39.92 -35.03
N ALA A 78 -15.07 40.51 -33.95
CA ALA A 78 -16.50 40.79 -33.77
C ALA A 78 -16.68 42.23 -33.23
N PRO A 79 -17.74 42.98 -33.60
CA PRO A 79 -17.76 44.44 -33.46
C PRO A 79 -18.30 44.95 -32.12
N GLN A 80 -17.77 46.10 -31.68
CA GLN A 80 -18.40 46.95 -30.66
C GLN A 80 -19.40 47.93 -31.32
N VAL A 81 -20.48 48.24 -30.60
CA VAL A 81 -21.42 49.32 -30.96
C VAL A 81 -21.22 50.46 -29.98
N GLU A 82 -20.83 51.62 -30.49
CA GLU A 82 -20.78 52.87 -29.72
C GLU A 82 -22.19 53.46 -29.55
N LEU A 83 -22.47 54.00 -28.37
CA LEU A 83 -23.47 55.04 -28.18
C LEU A 83 -22.87 56.15 -27.31
N THR A 84 -22.45 57.22 -27.97
CA THR A 84 -22.01 58.47 -27.35
C THR A 84 -23.22 59.32 -26.99
N HIS A 85 -23.19 59.99 -25.84
CA HIS A 85 -23.91 61.26 -25.65
C HIS A 85 -23.20 62.16 -24.64
N SER A 86 -23.05 63.42 -25.01
CA SER A 86 -22.41 64.49 -24.25
C SER A 86 -23.37 65.12 -23.23
N VAL A 87 -22.81 65.60 -22.12
CA VAL A 87 -23.51 66.41 -21.12
C VAL A 87 -23.24 67.91 -21.37
N PRO A 88 -24.26 68.78 -21.39
CA PRO A 88 -24.09 70.22 -21.22
C PRO A 88 -24.51 70.69 -19.82
N ASP A 89 -23.73 71.62 -19.25
CA ASP A 89 -24.00 72.27 -17.96
C ASP A 89 -25.19 73.26 -18.02
N ALA A 90 -26.09 73.17 -17.04
CA ALA A 90 -26.95 74.29 -16.60
C ALA A 90 -27.49 74.02 -15.17
N PRO A 91 -27.50 75.02 -14.26
CA PRO A 91 -27.92 74.83 -12.88
C PRO A 91 -29.44 74.94 -12.70
N VAL A 92 -30.02 74.06 -11.88
CA VAL A 92 -31.42 74.15 -11.44
C VAL A 92 -31.48 74.18 -9.91
N HIS A 93 -32.09 75.23 -9.36
CA HIS A 93 -32.36 75.35 -7.92
C HIS A 93 -33.39 74.30 -7.47
N VAL A 94 -33.13 73.68 -6.32
CA VAL A 94 -34.10 72.82 -5.62
C VAL A 94 -34.40 73.45 -4.25
N GLU A 95 -35.64 73.89 -4.05
CA GLU A 95 -36.13 74.29 -2.73
C GLU A 95 -36.35 73.07 -1.84
N GLN A 96 -35.84 73.10 -0.60
CA GLN A 96 -36.10 72.04 0.37
C GLN A 96 -37.47 72.23 1.03
N ILE A 97 -38.47 71.47 0.56
CA ILE A 97 -39.75 71.33 1.27
C ILE A 97 -39.56 70.34 2.44
N ALA A 98 -39.56 70.87 3.67
CA ALA A 98 -39.41 70.08 4.89
C ALA A 98 -40.67 69.27 5.23
N ALA A 99 -40.82 68.09 4.64
CA ALA A 99 -41.84 67.13 5.02
C ALA A 99 -41.47 66.43 6.35
N ARG A 100 -42.25 66.68 7.41
CA ARG A 100 -42.18 65.94 8.67
C ARG A 100 -42.84 64.56 8.50
N THR A 101 -42.03 63.54 8.26
CA THR A 101 -42.49 62.13 8.33
C THR A 101 -41.69 61.41 9.40
N SER A 102 -42.35 60.96 10.47
CA SER A 102 -41.73 60.14 11.51
C SER A 102 -41.49 58.73 10.97
N ALA A 103 -40.31 58.48 10.40
CA ALA A 103 -39.89 57.14 10.01
C ALA A 103 -39.65 56.30 11.26
N GLN A 104 -40.58 55.38 11.57
CA GLN A 104 -40.26 54.24 12.43
C GLN A 104 -39.25 53.37 11.68
N GLU A 105 -38.07 53.15 12.26
CA GLU A 105 -37.07 52.23 11.73
C GLU A 105 -37.58 50.79 11.84
N PHE A 106 -38.26 50.32 10.79
CA PHE A 106 -38.50 48.89 10.59
C PHE A 106 -37.18 48.19 10.28
N SER A 107 -36.45 47.81 11.33
CA SER A 107 -35.37 46.85 11.21
C SER A 107 -35.93 45.53 10.69
N LEU A 108 -35.70 45.25 9.41
CA LEU A 108 -35.95 43.93 8.84
C LEU A 108 -35.19 42.90 9.68
N PRO A 109 -35.83 41.84 10.18
CA PRO A 109 -35.12 40.80 10.92
C PRO A 109 -34.02 40.24 10.02
N LYS A 110 -32.79 40.24 10.54
CA LYS A 110 -31.61 39.75 9.82
C LYS A 110 -31.96 38.38 9.23
N PRO A 111 -31.88 38.18 7.90
CA PRO A 111 -32.33 36.94 7.29
C PRO A 111 -31.62 35.77 7.97
N PRO A 112 -32.34 34.68 8.30
CA PRO A 112 -31.76 33.57 9.03
C PRO A 112 -30.52 33.10 8.28
N ALA A 113 -29.39 32.99 9.00
CA ALA A 113 -28.13 32.56 8.39
C ALA A 113 -28.38 31.26 7.64
N PRO A 114 -27.91 31.13 6.38
CA PRO A 114 -28.22 29.96 5.57
C PRO A 114 -27.78 28.71 6.32
N GLU A 115 -28.71 27.77 6.52
CA GLU A 115 -28.46 26.52 7.25
C GLU A 115 -27.35 25.75 6.54
N ARG A 116 -26.14 25.85 7.09
CA ARG A 116 -24.97 25.11 6.61
C ARG A 116 -25.21 23.61 6.85
N PRO A 117 -24.62 22.72 6.04
CA PRO A 117 -24.58 21.30 6.36
C PRO A 117 -24.04 21.11 7.78
N ARG A 118 -24.74 20.31 8.58
CA ARG A 118 -24.38 20.04 9.98
C ARG A 118 -23.60 18.74 10.05
N TRP A 119 -22.45 18.78 10.70
CA TRP A 119 -21.74 17.58 11.12
C TRP A 119 -22.41 16.94 12.35
N TYR A 120 -22.56 15.63 12.31
CA TYR A 120 -23.06 14.81 13.41
C TYR A 120 -21.90 13.92 13.91
N GLY A 121 -21.39 14.21 15.11
CA GLY A 121 -20.27 13.48 15.72
C GLY A 121 -20.62 12.06 16.16
N PRO A 122 -19.66 11.28 16.71
CA PRO A 122 -19.82 9.84 16.97
C PRO A 122 -20.99 9.48 17.90
N THR A 123 -21.29 10.35 18.87
CA THR A 123 -22.39 10.18 19.85
C THR A 123 -23.75 10.69 19.37
N HIS A 124 -23.82 11.28 18.18
CA HIS A 124 -25.04 11.88 17.65
C HIS A 124 -25.77 10.92 16.71
N THR A 125 -27.08 11.13 16.57
CA THR A 125 -27.92 10.52 15.53
C THR A 125 -28.68 11.60 14.77
N VAL A 126 -29.13 11.27 13.56
CA VAL A 126 -29.95 12.14 12.71
C VAL A 126 -31.00 11.34 11.97
N GLU A 127 -32.24 11.81 11.98
CA GLU A 127 -33.31 11.19 11.20
C GLU A 127 -33.31 11.71 9.76
N VAL A 128 -33.24 10.80 8.79
CA VAL A 128 -33.31 11.11 7.35
C VAL A 128 -34.29 10.14 6.70
N ARG A 129 -35.40 10.67 6.19
CA ARG A 129 -36.47 9.90 5.51
C ARG A 129 -37.01 8.71 6.35
N GLY A 130 -37.14 8.89 7.66
CA GLY A 130 -37.60 7.84 8.59
C GLY A 130 -36.54 6.81 8.99
N LEU A 131 -35.30 6.96 8.52
CA LEU A 131 -34.16 6.18 9.00
C LEU A 131 -33.37 6.98 10.03
N VAL A 132 -33.05 6.35 11.17
CA VAL A 132 -32.13 6.92 12.16
C VAL A 132 -30.71 6.57 11.73
N LEU A 133 -29.93 7.57 11.34
CA LEU A 133 -28.53 7.41 10.96
C LEU A 133 -27.64 7.66 12.20
N PRO A 134 -26.76 6.71 12.57
CA PRO A 134 -25.63 6.96 13.45
C PRO A 134 -24.69 8.03 12.87
N GLY A 135 -24.00 8.77 13.72
CA GLY A 135 -23.10 9.85 13.35
C GLY A 135 -21.81 9.43 12.62
N LEU A 136 -20.86 10.38 12.60
CA LEU A 136 -19.71 10.46 11.68
C LEU A 136 -20.11 10.82 10.25
N LEU A 137 -21.06 11.75 10.06
CA LEU A 137 -21.40 12.27 8.74
C LEU A 137 -21.86 13.74 8.75
N SER A 138 -21.77 14.36 7.58
CA SER A 138 -22.32 15.69 7.29
C SER A 138 -23.69 15.55 6.64
N VAL A 139 -24.72 16.19 7.19
CA VAL A 139 -26.09 16.19 6.66
C VAL A 139 -26.58 17.62 6.45
N ALA A 140 -27.15 17.88 5.27
CA ALA A 140 -27.93 19.07 4.99
C ALA A 140 -29.41 18.69 4.99
N LEU A 141 -30.20 19.31 5.88
CA LEU A 141 -31.64 19.04 6.01
C LEU A 141 -32.48 19.79 4.98
N LYS A 142 -32.00 20.94 4.49
CA LYS A 142 -32.66 21.80 3.50
C LYS A 142 -31.71 22.10 2.32
N PRO A 143 -32.25 22.33 1.11
CA PRO A 143 -31.43 22.71 -0.05
C PRO A 143 -30.60 23.97 0.24
N PRO A 144 -29.33 24.02 -0.21
CA PRO A 144 -28.47 25.18 -0.01
C PRO A 144 -28.99 26.38 -0.84
N PRO A 145 -28.61 27.62 -0.47
CA PRO A 145 -28.88 28.79 -1.29
C PRO A 145 -28.31 28.66 -2.70
N LYS A 146 -28.94 29.33 -3.67
CA LYS A 146 -28.48 29.33 -5.07
C LYS A 146 -27.02 29.78 -5.17
N GLY A 147 -26.19 28.95 -5.81
CA GLY A 147 -24.74 29.17 -5.95
C GLY A 147 -23.88 28.53 -4.86
N VAL A 148 -24.46 28.03 -3.77
CA VAL A 148 -23.73 27.26 -2.74
C VAL A 148 -23.74 25.78 -3.11
N VAL A 149 -22.57 25.23 -3.36
CA VAL A 149 -22.36 23.80 -3.64
C VAL A 149 -22.05 23.08 -2.33
N LEU A 150 -22.71 21.95 -2.07
CA LEU A 150 -22.37 21.10 -0.93
C LEU A 150 -21.13 20.26 -1.23
N HIS A 151 -20.39 19.91 -0.18
CA HIS A 151 -19.32 18.92 -0.27
C HIS A 151 -19.90 17.58 -0.82
N PRO A 152 -19.22 16.87 -1.74
CA PRO A 152 -19.75 15.67 -2.40
C PRO A 152 -20.29 14.59 -1.45
N ALA A 153 -19.66 14.42 -0.27
CA ALA A 153 -20.06 13.45 0.74
C ALA A 153 -21.23 13.89 1.65
N THR A 154 -21.73 15.13 1.53
CA THR A 154 -22.85 15.61 2.36
C THR A 154 -24.16 14.91 1.97
N VAL A 155 -24.81 14.28 2.95
CA VAL A 155 -26.16 13.71 2.78
C VAL A 155 -27.17 14.85 2.64
N ALA A 156 -27.74 14.99 1.45
CA ALA A 156 -28.81 15.94 1.14
C ALA A 156 -30.18 15.30 1.43
N ALA A 157 -30.74 15.55 2.62
CA ALA A 157 -31.91 14.83 3.14
C ALA A 157 -33.20 15.02 2.32
N TRP A 158 -33.31 16.14 1.58
CA TRP A 158 -34.45 16.43 0.69
C TRP A 158 -34.41 15.66 -0.63
N MET A 159 -33.28 15.05 -1.01
CA MET A 159 -33.17 14.36 -2.30
C MET A 159 -33.98 13.05 -2.30
N PRO A 160 -34.59 12.66 -3.45
CA PRO A 160 -35.31 11.39 -3.54
C PRO A 160 -34.38 10.19 -3.37
N ALA A 161 -34.76 9.27 -2.50
CA ALA A 161 -34.08 8.01 -2.24
C ALA A 161 -35.12 6.89 -2.10
N ASP A 162 -34.88 5.74 -2.73
CA ASP A 162 -35.76 4.58 -2.70
C ASP A 162 -35.33 3.59 -1.60
N LEU A 163 -36.06 3.57 -0.50
CA LEU A 163 -35.78 2.69 0.64
C LEU A 163 -36.26 1.24 0.41
N GLY A 164 -37.11 1.02 -0.61
CA GLY A 164 -37.59 -0.30 -1.02
C GLY A 164 -36.56 -1.13 -1.80
N VAL A 165 -35.49 -0.50 -2.29
CA VAL A 165 -34.49 -1.16 -3.13
C VAL A 165 -33.86 -2.39 -2.43
N PRO A 166 -33.77 -3.57 -3.09
CA PRO A 166 -32.98 -4.70 -2.61
C PRO A 166 -31.50 -4.33 -2.46
N THR A 167 -30.81 -4.93 -1.50
CA THR A 167 -29.36 -4.73 -1.29
C THR A 167 -28.53 -5.17 -2.49
N ASP A 168 -28.99 -6.23 -3.16
CA ASP A 168 -28.18 -6.99 -4.13
C ASP A 168 -28.43 -6.54 -5.59
N GLY A 169 -29.35 -5.59 -5.79
CA GLY A 169 -29.83 -5.16 -7.11
C GLY A 169 -29.30 -3.81 -7.60
N VAL A 170 -28.31 -3.21 -6.93
CA VAL A 170 -27.76 -1.90 -7.30
C VAL A 170 -26.43 -2.06 -8.03
N GLU A 171 -26.39 -1.74 -9.33
CA GLU A 171 -25.15 -1.80 -10.11
C GLU A 171 -24.05 -0.91 -9.50
N PRO A 172 -22.80 -1.42 -9.40
CA PRO A 172 -21.64 -0.59 -9.10
C PRO A 172 -21.46 0.54 -10.12
N ILE A 173 -20.95 1.68 -9.66
CA ILE A 173 -20.43 2.71 -10.57
C ILE A 173 -19.24 2.09 -11.33
N ARG A 174 -19.32 2.08 -12.67
CA ARG A 174 -18.35 1.39 -13.55
C ARG A 174 -16.99 2.10 -13.63
N ASP A 175 -16.97 3.40 -13.34
CA ASP A 175 -15.74 4.19 -13.24
C ASP A 175 -15.43 4.49 -11.76
N VAL A 176 -14.50 3.73 -11.19
CA VAL A 176 -14.04 3.87 -9.79
C VAL A 176 -13.29 5.19 -9.56
N TRP A 177 -12.69 5.78 -10.60
CA TRP A 177 -12.02 7.08 -10.52
C TRP A 177 -13.03 8.23 -10.44
N SER A 178 -14.29 7.98 -10.79
CA SER A 178 -15.37 8.91 -10.54
C SER A 178 -15.80 8.90 -9.07
N ILE A 179 -15.09 9.65 -8.22
CA ILE A 179 -15.46 9.88 -6.80
C ILE A 179 -16.97 10.17 -6.73
N PRO A 180 -17.80 9.33 -6.08
CA PRO A 180 -19.22 9.57 -6.05
C PRO A 180 -19.52 10.88 -5.31
N SER A 181 -20.51 11.63 -5.79
CA SER A 181 -21.18 12.65 -5.01
C SER A 181 -22.54 12.10 -4.59
N TYR A 182 -22.97 12.35 -3.36
CA TYR A 182 -24.32 12.00 -2.91
C TYR A 182 -25.40 12.59 -3.83
N ALA A 183 -25.12 13.78 -4.39
CA ALA A 183 -25.99 14.43 -5.38
C ALA A 183 -26.01 13.71 -6.74
N SER A 184 -24.93 13.06 -7.15
CA SER A 184 -24.83 12.33 -8.43
C SER A 184 -25.29 10.88 -8.35
N LEU A 185 -25.47 10.31 -7.15
CA LEU A 185 -26.05 8.97 -6.97
C LEU A 185 -27.46 8.87 -7.57
N THR A 186 -27.83 7.68 -8.03
CA THR A 186 -29.22 7.38 -8.42
C THR A 186 -30.15 7.35 -7.19
N VAL A 187 -31.47 7.40 -7.42
CA VAL A 187 -32.48 7.28 -6.35
C VAL A 187 -32.33 5.95 -5.58
N ALA A 188 -32.02 4.87 -6.29
CA ALA A 188 -31.72 3.55 -5.73
C ALA A 188 -30.41 3.56 -4.93
N GLN A 189 -29.32 4.10 -5.47
CA GLN A 189 -28.02 4.19 -4.79
C GLN A 189 -28.10 5.03 -3.50
N ARG A 190 -28.81 6.17 -3.50
CA ARG A 190 -29.07 6.93 -2.26
C ARG A 190 -29.86 6.12 -1.24
N GLY A 191 -30.86 5.35 -1.69
CA GLY A 191 -31.63 4.48 -0.82
C GLY A 191 -30.78 3.41 -0.13
N LEU A 192 -29.94 2.72 -0.91
CA LEU A 192 -29.00 1.73 -0.41
C LEU A 192 -27.96 2.35 0.55
N TYR A 193 -27.39 3.51 0.21
CA TYR A 193 -26.44 4.23 1.07
C TYR A 193 -27.06 4.64 2.42
N LEU A 194 -28.28 5.17 2.41
CA LEU A 194 -28.99 5.53 3.64
C LEU A 194 -29.32 4.29 4.50
N LYS A 195 -29.73 3.17 3.88
CA LYS A 195 -29.94 1.89 4.58
C LYS A 195 -28.65 1.36 5.20
N TRP A 196 -27.53 1.44 4.47
CA TRP A 196 -26.22 1.04 4.98
C TRP A 196 -25.79 1.89 6.18
N LEU A 197 -25.87 3.21 6.08
CA LEU A 197 -25.61 4.10 7.22
C LEU A 197 -26.51 3.77 8.42
N ALA A 198 -27.83 3.63 8.21
CA ALA A 198 -28.80 3.30 9.26
C ALA A 198 -28.51 1.95 9.94
N SER A 199 -27.98 0.97 9.20
CA SER A 199 -27.56 -0.34 9.74
C SER A 199 -26.29 -0.30 10.59
N GLY A 200 -25.75 0.88 10.92
CA GLY A 200 -24.44 1.00 11.57
C GLY A 200 -23.28 0.64 10.63
N ARG A 201 -23.48 0.75 9.31
CA ARG A 201 -22.55 0.34 8.24
C ARG A 201 -22.36 -1.19 8.13
N GLU A 202 -23.31 -1.99 8.61
CA GLU A 202 -23.23 -3.46 8.59
C GLU A 202 -23.71 -4.13 7.29
N LEU A 203 -24.63 -3.52 6.54
CA LEU A 203 -25.11 -4.11 5.28
C LEU A 203 -24.00 -4.22 4.22
N SER A 204 -24.07 -5.24 3.37
CA SER A 204 -23.24 -5.32 2.16
C SER A 204 -23.67 -4.23 1.19
N VAL A 205 -22.69 -3.50 0.64
CA VAL A 205 -22.88 -2.45 -0.36
C VAL A 205 -21.72 -2.41 -1.36
N PRO A 206 -21.91 -1.89 -2.58
CA PRO A 206 -20.81 -1.57 -3.47
C PRO A 206 -19.78 -0.64 -2.81
N ALA A 207 -18.50 -0.96 -2.90
CA ALA A 207 -17.43 -0.29 -2.16
C ALA A 207 -17.28 1.24 -2.47
N HIS A 208 -17.78 1.72 -3.62
CA HIS A 208 -17.86 3.15 -3.92
C HIS A 208 -18.77 3.92 -2.92
N LEU A 209 -19.79 3.27 -2.34
CA LEU A 209 -20.61 3.87 -1.29
C LEU A 209 -19.85 3.99 0.04
N ALA A 210 -18.95 3.06 0.33
CA ALA A 210 -18.04 3.19 1.47
C ALA A 210 -17.01 4.30 1.24
N LEU A 211 -16.49 4.46 0.01
CA LEU A 211 -15.62 5.58 -0.36
C LEU A 211 -16.31 6.94 -0.12
N LEU A 212 -17.57 7.10 -0.53
CA LEU A 212 -18.36 8.32 -0.28
C LEU A 212 -18.36 8.73 1.20
N PHE A 213 -18.51 7.75 2.10
CA PHE A 213 -18.48 7.97 3.53
C PHE A 213 -17.10 8.39 4.02
N VAL A 214 -16.03 7.74 3.57
CA VAL A 214 -14.64 8.09 3.95
C VAL A 214 -14.25 9.48 3.47
N CYS A 215 -14.65 9.90 2.25
CA CYS A 215 -14.49 11.28 1.80
C CYS A 215 -15.23 12.30 2.70
N GLY A 216 -16.32 11.88 3.36
CA GLY A 216 -17.02 12.71 4.36
C GLY A 216 -16.25 12.83 5.67
N LEU A 217 -15.54 11.78 6.07
CA LEU A 217 -14.64 11.79 7.23
C LEU A 217 -13.40 12.66 6.97
N GLU A 218 -12.78 12.49 5.80
CA GLU A 218 -11.63 13.28 5.35
C GLU A 218 -11.92 14.78 5.42
N SER A 219 -13.02 15.22 4.80
CA SER A 219 -13.34 16.64 4.75
C SER A 219 -13.66 17.21 6.12
N ARG A 220 -14.20 16.42 7.05
CA ARG A 220 -14.32 16.83 8.46
C ARG A 220 -12.94 17.08 9.09
N VAL A 221 -11.94 16.24 8.84
CA VAL A 221 -10.56 16.42 9.35
C VAL A 221 -9.89 17.64 8.73
N VAL A 222 -10.07 17.85 7.42
CA VAL A 222 -9.47 18.98 6.69
C VAL A 222 -10.14 20.31 7.07
N GLU A 223 -11.47 20.37 7.12
CA GLU A 223 -12.23 21.59 7.49
C GLU A 223 -12.04 22.01 8.94
N ALA A 224 -11.97 21.05 9.87
CA ALA A 224 -11.75 21.34 11.29
C ALA A 224 -10.28 21.68 11.59
N GLY A 225 -9.35 21.02 10.90
CA GLY A 225 -7.97 20.89 11.33
C GLY A 225 -7.81 19.73 12.35
N PRO A 226 -6.73 18.93 12.24
CA PRO A 226 -6.57 17.70 13.03
C PRO A 226 -6.57 17.94 14.54
N THR A 227 -5.96 19.02 15.02
CA THR A 227 -5.83 19.34 16.45
C THR A 227 -7.06 20.01 17.06
N ALA A 228 -8.03 20.45 16.25
CA ALA A 228 -9.27 21.08 16.73
C ALA A 228 -10.43 20.09 16.90
N LEU A 229 -10.31 18.88 16.36
CA LEU A 229 -11.24 17.77 16.59
C LEU A 229 -11.12 17.28 18.03
N ALA A 230 -12.24 16.89 18.65
CA ALA A 230 -12.20 16.24 19.96
C ALA A 230 -11.54 14.86 19.88
N ASP A 231 -10.85 14.44 20.94
CA ASP A 231 -10.13 13.17 21.01
C ASP A 231 -10.98 11.93 20.70
N GLU A 232 -12.22 11.91 21.19
CA GLU A 232 -13.21 10.87 20.89
C GLU A 232 -13.58 10.87 19.40
N GLU A 233 -13.72 12.06 18.79
CA GLU A 233 -14.04 12.22 17.38
C GLU A 233 -12.90 11.77 16.48
N ARG A 234 -11.64 12.15 16.78
CA ARG A 234 -10.45 11.67 16.04
C ARG A 234 -10.35 10.15 16.06
N ARG A 235 -10.44 9.54 17.25
CA ARG A 235 -10.39 8.08 17.40
C ARG A 235 -11.55 7.38 16.70
N ALA A 236 -12.76 7.94 16.75
CA ALA A 236 -13.92 7.38 16.06
C ALA A 236 -13.80 7.46 14.53
N ILE A 237 -13.23 8.54 13.99
CA ILE A 237 -12.91 8.65 12.55
C ILE A 237 -11.86 7.61 12.15
N ALA A 238 -10.72 7.55 12.85
CA ALA A 238 -9.65 6.61 12.56
C ALA A 238 -10.10 5.14 12.66
N TRP A 239 -10.96 4.83 13.64
CA TRP A 239 -11.61 3.52 13.76
C TRP A 239 -12.56 3.24 12.58
N ALA A 240 -13.41 4.18 12.20
CA ALA A 240 -14.37 4.00 11.11
C ALA A 240 -13.67 3.78 9.75
N SER A 241 -12.56 4.46 9.48
CA SER A 241 -11.71 4.19 8.32
C SER A 241 -11.14 2.76 8.33
N ARG A 242 -10.68 2.26 9.48
CA ARG A 242 -10.17 0.87 9.60
C ARG A 242 -11.27 -0.18 9.51
N ASP A 243 -12.48 0.09 10.02
CA ASP A 243 -13.65 -0.79 9.84
C ASP A 243 -14.07 -0.88 8.36
N VAL A 244 -13.93 0.21 7.58
CA VAL A 244 -14.08 0.17 6.12
C VAL A 244 -13.01 -0.70 5.45
N VAL A 245 -11.74 -0.64 5.87
CA VAL A 245 -10.68 -1.55 5.37
C VAL A 245 -11.05 -3.01 5.66
N ALA A 246 -11.47 -3.32 6.88
CA ALA A 246 -11.80 -4.69 7.29
C ALA A 246 -12.98 -5.30 6.50
N ARG A 247 -13.93 -4.47 6.04
CA ARG A 247 -15.13 -4.91 5.30
C ARG A 247 -14.98 -4.86 3.78
N PHE A 248 -14.24 -3.88 3.24
CA PHE A 248 -14.21 -3.56 1.81
C PHE A 248 -12.79 -3.55 1.20
N GLY A 249 -11.74 -3.69 2.01
CA GLY A 249 -10.34 -3.49 1.60
C GLY A 249 -9.82 -4.50 0.57
N SER A 250 -10.43 -5.68 0.45
CA SER A 250 -10.13 -6.65 -0.62
C SER A 250 -10.86 -6.37 -1.94
N ALA A 251 -11.90 -5.53 -1.92
CA ALA A 251 -12.71 -5.23 -3.10
C ALA A 251 -12.16 -4.04 -3.91
N LEU A 252 -11.50 -3.08 -3.26
CA LEU A 252 -10.87 -1.91 -3.89
C LEU A 252 -9.55 -1.55 -3.18
N PRO A 253 -8.38 -1.81 -3.79
CA PRO A 253 -7.07 -1.46 -3.21
C PRO A 253 -6.93 0.04 -2.88
N GLN A 254 -7.45 0.92 -3.74
CA GLN A 254 -7.39 2.38 -3.56
C GLN A 254 -8.22 2.83 -2.35
N LEU A 255 -9.35 2.17 -2.07
CA LEU A 255 -10.14 2.44 -0.87
C LEU A 255 -9.36 2.05 0.38
N ARG A 256 -8.67 0.90 0.37
CA ARG A 256 -7.79 0.49 1.47
C ARG A 256 -6.69 1.51 1.72
N GLU A 257 -5.94 1.89 0.69
CA GLU A 257 -4.86 2.88 0.79
C GLU A 257 -5.36 4.21 1.37
N HIS A 258 -6.44 4.75 0.83
CA HIS A 258 -7.06 6.00 1.28
C HIS A 258 -7.52 5.95 2.75
N CYS A 259 -8.18 4.86 3.16
CA CYS A 259 -8.60 4.66 4.54
C CYS A 259 -7.42 4.58 5.51
N LEU A 260 -6.37 3.82 5.14
CA LEU A 260 -5.15 3.68 5.96
C LEU A 260 -4.37 4.99 6.04
N ASN A 261 -4.35 5.81 4.98
CA ASN A 261 -3.69 7.11 4.98
C ASN A 261 -4.39 8.06 5.98
N LEU A 262 -5.72 8.18 5.91
CA LEU A 262 -6.50 9.00 6.85
C LEU A 262 -6.35 8.51 8.30
N ALA A 263 -6.46 7.20 8.52
CA ALA A 263 -6.36 6.61 9.85
C ALA A 263 -4.94 6.71 10.44
N GLY A 264 -3.91 6.57 9.60
CA GLY A 264 -2.50 6.72 10.00
C GLY A 264 -2.11 8.18 10.28
N PHE A 265 -2.70 9.13 9.55
CA PHE A 265 -2.53 10.56 9.84
C PHE A 265 -3.13 10.96 11.18
N LEU A 266 -4.34 10.47 11.51
CA LEU A 266 -4.96 10.73 12.82
C LEU A 266 -4.20 10.06 13.97
N ASP A 267 -3.74 8.82 13.81
CA ASP A 267 -2.86 8.18 14.80
C ASP A 267 -1.56 8.98 15.01
N ALA A 268 -1.05 9.69 13.98
CA ALA A 268 0.12 10.55 14.10
C ALA A 268 -0.12 11.82 14.92
N VAL A 269 -1.36 12.34 14.97
CA VAL A 269 -1.75 13.43 15.89
C VAL A 269 -1.69 12.95 17.34
N ASP A 270 -2.16 11.72 17.57
CA ASP A 270 -2.25 11.06 18.88
C ASP A 270 -1.05 10.13 19.17
N ALA A 271 0.11 10.40 18.54
CA ALA A 271 1.24 9.49 18.50
C ALA A 271 1.85 9.24 19.90
N PRO A 272 2.12 7.97 20.26
CA PRO A 272 2.86 7.65 21.49
C PRO A 272 4.30 8.17 21.40
N ALA A 273 4.89 8.52 22.54
CA ALA A 273 6.21 9.19 22.60
C ALA A 273 7.39 8.39 22.00
N ARG A 274 7.23 7.06 21.87
CA ARG A 274 8.18 6.09 21.30
C ARG A 274 7.47 5.00 20.49
N TRP A 275 6.78 5.40 19.42
CA TRP A 275 6.07 4.50 18.52
C TRP A 275 6.99 3.45 17.89
N TYR A 276 8.27 3.78 17.66
CA TYR A 276 9.29 2.84 17.16
C TYR A 276 9.57 1.62 18.07
N LEU A 277 9.05 1.60 19.30
CA LEU A 277 9.12 0.45 20.21
C LEU A 277 7.84 -0.42 20.19
N LEU A 278 6.81 0.00 19.47
CA LEU A 278 5.56 -0.75 19.30
C LEU A 278 5.56 -1.48 17.94
N ASP A 279 4.61 -2.39 17.78
CA ASP A 279 4.35 -3.05 16.51
C ASP A 279 4.01 -2.04 15.40
N VAL A 280 4.47 -2.34 14.19
CA VAL A 280 4.19 -1.52 13.01
C VAL A 280 2.69 -1.64 12.69
N PRO A 281 1.92 -0.53 12.67
CA PRO A 281 0.52 -0.58 12.27
C PRO A 281 0.40 -0.88 10.77
N GLU A 282 -0.80 -1.24 10.31
CA GLU A 282 -1.05 -1.40 8.88
C GLU A 282 -0.86 -0.05 8.16
N LEU A 283 0.11 0.02 7.24
CA LEU A 283 0.52 1.25 6.57
C LEU A 283 -0.16 1.41 5.20
N ALA A 284 -0.44 2.65 4.81
CA ALA A 284 -0.79 2.99 3.44
C ALA A 284 0.43 2.91 2.52
N GLU A 285 0.23 2.44 1.29
CA GLU A 285 1.27 2.31 0.26
C GLU A 285 1.27 3.51 -0.70
N THR A 286 1.38 4.70 -0.12
CA THR A 286 1.43 5.98 -0.83
C THR A 286 2.83 6.31 -1.38
N TYR A 287 2.90 7.26 -2.33
CA TYR A 287 4.18 7.78 -2.87
C TYR A 287 5.05 8.41 -1.77
N ASP A 288 4.46 9.23 -0.90
CA ASP A 288 5.11 9.69 0.32
C ASP A 288 5.03 8.60 1.41
N PRO A 289 6.05 8.44 2.27
CA PRO A 289 5.98 7.53 3.40
C PRO A 289 4.78 7.83 4.31
N SER A 290 4.04 6.82 4.74
CA SER A 290 2.87 7.01 5.61
C SER A 290 3.21 7.72 6.92
N ALA A 291 2.24 8.47 7.47
CA ALA A 291 2.43 9.26 8.69
C ALA A 291 2.99 8.46 9.90
N PRO A 292 2.50 7.24 10.23
CA PRO A 292 3.06 6.44 11.32
C PRO A 292 4.55 6.14 11.14
N LEU A 293 4.98 5.85 9.90
CA LEU A 293 6.37 5.55 9.57
C LEU A 293 7.26 6.79 9.73
N GLN A 294 6.83 7.96 9.21
CA GLN A 294 7.59 9.20 9.40
C GLN A 294 7.77 9.53 10.88
N VAL A 295 6.71 9.40 11.68
CA VAL A 295 6.75 9.70 13.12
C VAL A 295 7.64 8.73 13.88
N ALA A 296 7.50 7.42 13.67
CA ALA A 296 8.29 6.41 14.37
C ALA A 296 9.79 6.53 14.04
N LEU A 297 10.16 6.65 12.76
CA LEU A 297 11.56 6.80 12.36
C LEU A 297 12.16 8.12 12.88
N GLY A 298 11.40 9.22 12.82
CA GLY A 298 11.83 10.50 13.40
C GLY A 298 11.99 10.46 14.92
N GLN A 299 11.18 9.68 15.65
CA GLN A 299 11.32 9.50 17.08
C GLN A 299 12.56 8.66 17.42
N ALA A 300 12.85 7.61 16.63
CA ALA A 300 14.07 6.82 16.78
C ALA A 300 15.32 7.68 16.53
N ALA A 301 15.29 8.57 15.53
CA ALA A 301 16.36 9.53 15.25
C ALA A 301 16.49 10.62 16.33
N ARG A 302 15.38 11.13 16.88
CA ARG A 302 15.39 12.08 18.01
C ARG A 302 16.03 11.47 19.27
N ASP A 303 15.68 10.22 19.56
CA ASP A 303 16.14 9.48 20.74
C ASP A 303 17.54 8.85 20.55
N GLY A 304 18.06 8.80 19.31
CA GLY A 304 19.34 8.13 18.97
C GLY A 304 19.29 6.61 19.17
N ALA A 305 18.11 6.01 18.96
CA ALA A 305 17.77 4.66 19.36
C ALA A 305 18.24 3.59 18.35
N PHE A 306 18.17 2.32 18.78
CA PHE A 306 18.30 1.18 17.89
C PHE A 306 16.94 0.83 17.29
N LEU A 307 16.83 0.79 15.96
CA LEU A 307 15.58 0.54 15.26
C LEU A 307 15.26 -0.97 15.20
N PRO A 308 14.04 -1.41 15.57
CA PRO A 308 13.63 -2.81 15.39
C PRO A 308 13.55 -3.22 13.91
N PRO A 309 13.77 -4.51 13.58
CA PRO A 309 13.77 -4.98 12.19
C PRO A 309 12.45 -4.71 11.45
N ALA A 310 11.31 -4.76 12.15
CA ALA A 310 9.99 -4.51 11.57
C ALA A 310 9.86 -3.09 11.00
N TRP A 311 10.34 -2.07 11.71
CA TRP A 311 10.34 -0.69 11.24
C TRP A 311 11.35 -0.46 10.10
N ALA A 312 12.48 -1.16 10.12
CA ALA A 312 13.43 -1.13 8.99
C ALA A 312 12.81 -1.76 7.72
N LEU A 313 12.14 -2.91 7.83
CA LEU A 313 11.42 -3.52 6.71
C LEU A 313 10.30 -2.61 6.19
N ALA A 314 9.50 -2.03 7.09
CA ALA A 314 8.46 -1.07 6.73
C ALA A 314 9.01 0.11 5.93
N SER A 315 10.20 0.62 6.29
CA SER A 315 10.83 1.72 5.57
C SER A 315 11.20 1.39 4.11
N VAL A 316 11.56 0.14 3.82
CA VAL A 316 11.81 -0.33 2.44
C VAL A 316 10.50 -0.60 1.70
N LEU A 317 9.51 -1.23 2.37
CA LEU A 317 8.22 -1.54 1.76
C LEU A 317 7.41 -0.28 1.39
N SER A 318 7.62 0.84 2.08
CA SER A 318 7.03 2.14 1.74
C SER A 318 7.81 2.94 0.69
N ASP A 319 9.01 2.52 0.27
CA ASP A 319 9.74 3.19 -0.81
C ASP A 319 9.26 2.70 -2.18
N VAL A 320 8.39 3.45 -2.83
CA VAL A 320 7.84 3.14 -4.16
C VAL A 320 8.89 2.98 -5.27
N ARG A 321 10.14 3.43 -5.04
CA ARG A 321 11.26 3.27 -5.98
C ARG A 321 11.98 1.93 -5.82
N VAL A 322 11.67 1.15 -4.77
CA VAL A 322 12.24 -0.18 -4.55
C VAL A 322 11.35 -1.21 -5.26
N PRO A 323 11.89 -1.99 -6.22
CA PRO A 323 11.10 -2.99 -6.95
C PRO A 323 10.68 -4.14 -6.02
N LYS A 324 9.39 -4.24 -5.73
CA LYS A 324 8.83 -5.30 -4.88
C LYS A 324 8.69 -6.60 -5.68
N LYS A 325 9.76 -7.40 -5.76
CA LYS A 325 9.76 -8.73 -6.41
C LYS A 325 8.59 -9.59 -5.91
N THR A 326 8.00 -10.42 -6.77
CA THR A 326 6.82 -11.27 -6.50
C THR A 326 6.82 -12.03 -5.16
N PRO A 327 7.95 -12.59 -4.65
CA PRO A 327 7.99 -13.23 -3.33
C PRO A 327 7.59 -12.32 -2.17
N VAL A 328 7.86 -11.01 -2.25
CA VAL A 328 7.54 -10.02 -1.21
C VAL A 328 6.02 -9.91 -1.00
N GLY A 329 5.25 -9.81 -2.09
CA GLY A 329 3.79 -9.74 -2.03
C GLY A 329 3.11 -11.09 -1.78
N ARG A 330 3.66 -12.18 -2.32
CA ARG A 330 3.07 -13.53 -2.20
C ARG A 330 3.32 -14.20 -0.85
N CYS A 331 4.44 -13.88 -0.19
CA CYS A 331 4.90 -14.52 1.04
C CYS A 331 5.27 -13.47 2.13
N PRO A 332 4.38 -12.54 2.50
CA PRO A 332 4.72 -11.40 3.36
C PRO A 332 5.10 -11.80 4.78
N GLU A 333 4.49 -12.87 5.31
CA GLU A 333 4.82 -13.43 6.63
C GLU A 333 6.23 -14.02 6.64
N GLU A 334 6.53 -14.86 5.66
CA GLU A 334 7.85 -15.47 5.46
C GLU A 334 8.93 -14.40 5.18
N MET A 335 8.59 -13.36 4.42
CA MET A 335 9.44 -12.21 4.12
C MET A 335 9.82 -11.44 5.39
N ARG A 336 8.84 -11.08 6.23
CA ARG A 336 9.09 -10.41 7.51
C ARG A 336 9.95 -11.27 8.43
N GLU A 337 9.61 -12.54 8.51
CA GLU A 337 10.30 -13.51 9.34
C GLU A 337 11.77 -13.70 8.95
N LEU A 338 12.06 -13.81 7.65
CA LEU A 338 13.40 -13.99 7.09
C LEU A 338 14.22 -12.69 7.15
N PHE A 339 13.59 -11.55 6.88
CA PHE A 339 14.22 -10.23 7.02
C PHE A 339 14.73 -10.00 8.43
N CYS A 340 13.96 -10.38 9.47
CA CYS A 340 14.43 -10.32 10.85
C CYS A 340 15.73 -11.12 11.08
N ILE A 341 15.93 -12.27 10.43
CA ILE A 341 17.16 -13.09 10.56
C ILE A 341 18.34 -12.37 9.89
N HIS A 342 18.20 -11.97 8.63
CA HIS A 342 19.27 -11.31 7.89
C HIS A 342 19.63 -9.94 8.47
N PHE A 343 18.63 -9.19 8.94
CA PHE A 343 18.84 -7.90 9.61
C PHE A 343 19.57 -8.04 10.94
N GLN A 344 19.24 -9.05 11.77
CA GLN A 344 19.98 -9.33 13.01
C GLN A 344 21.42 -9.79 12.73
N SER A 345 21.65 -10.51 11.64
CA SER A 345 23.00 -10.90 11.19
C SER A 345 23.83 -9.70 10.70
N ALA A 346 23.21 -8.78 9.94
CA ALA A 346 23.84 -7.56 9.45
C ALA A 346 24.08 -6.51 10.56
N PHE A 347 23.16 -6.43 11.54
CA PHE A 347 23.20 -5.48 12.65
C PHE A 347 23.07 -6.20 14.01
N PRO A 348 24.11 -6.94 14.48
CA PRO A 348 24.02 -7.72 15.73
C PRO A 348 23.76 -6.89 17.00
N LYS A 349 24.05 -5.60 16.97
CA LYS A 349 23.77 -4.64 18.07
C LYS A 349 22.51 -3.80 17.82
N GLY A 350 21.76 -4.09 16.75
CA GLY A 350 20.69 -3.25 16.21
C GLY A 350 21.21 -2.15 15.26
N LEU A 351 20.34 -1.67 14.38
CA LEU A 351 20.61 -0.51 13.52
C LEU A 351 20.50 0.77 14.35
N LYS A 352 21.63 1.41 14.67
CA LYS A 352 21.63 2.68 15.40
C LYS A 352 21.21 3.83 14.47
N VAL A 353 20.11 4.49 14.80
CA VAL A 353 19.68 5.72 14.12
C VAL A 353 20.49 6.89 14.68
N GLU A 354 21.05 7.73 13.80
CA GLU A 354 21.86 8.88 14.25
C GLU A 354 21.01 9.92 14.98
N ARG A 355 21.55 10.50 16.05
CA ARG A 355 20.82 11.52 16.80
C ARG A 355 20.76 12.83 16.02
N ARG A 356 19.55 13.29 15.70
CA ARG A 356 19.32 14.59 15.03
C ARG A 356 18.91 15.68 16.05
N PRO A 357 19.24 16.96 15.80
CA PRO A 357 18.88 18.07 16.69
C PRO A 357 17.42 18.54 16.54
N PHE A 358 16.74 18.13 15.47
CA PHE A 358 15.35 18.51 15.19
C PHE A 358 14.38 17.71 16.06
N ASN A 359 13.46 18.43 16.71
CA ASN A 359 12.45 17.87 17.61
C ASN A 359 11.01 18.11 17.12
N ALA A 360 10.83 18.60 15.90
CA ALA A 360 9.52 18.91 15.31
C ALA A 360 9.44 18.42 13.86
N LEU A 361 8.50 17.50 13.59
CA LEU A 361 8.21 16.96 12.27
C LEU A 361 6.86 17.50 11.81
N LYS A 362 6.80 18.10 10.61
CA LYS A 362 5.53 18.49 9.97
C LYS A 362 5.00 17.33 9.15
N VAL A 363 4.01 16.62 9.67
CA VAL A 363 3.28 15.58 8.94
C VAL A 363 2.19 16.26 8.11
N VAL A 364 2.20 16.03 6.80
CA VAL A 364 1.22 16.59 5.85
C VAL A 364 0.27 15.49 5.40
N TYR A 365 -1.02 15.70 5.59
CA TYR A 365 -2.06 14.89 4.99
C TYR A 365 -2.36 15.38 3.57
N ARG A 366 -2.43 14.45 2.62
CA ARG A 366 -2.91 14.66 1.25
C ARG A 366 -4.05 13.68 1.01
N GLY A 367 -5.25 14.24 0.93
CA GLY A 367 -6.49 13.54 0.69
C GLY A 367 -6.85 13.46 -0.79
N THR A 368 -8.09 13.09 -1.06
CA THR A 368 -8.66 13.07 -2.41
C THR A 368 -8.75 14.50 -2.97
N PRO A 369 -8.49 14.72 -4.28
CA PRO A 369 -8.71 16.02 -4.92
C PRO A 369 -10.15 16.52 -4.82
N ASP A 370 -10.34 17.77 -4.39
CA ASP A 370 -11.64 18.43 -4.51
C ASP A 370 -11.93 18.66 -5.99
N ARG A 371 -12.96 17.98 -6.53
CA ARG A 371 -13.42 18.12 -7.92
C ARG A 371 -13.70 19.56 -8.36
N ARG A 372 -13.96 20.48 -7.43
CA ARG A 372 -14.22 21.90 -7.72
C ARG A 372 -12.95 22.71 -7.95
N THR A 373 -11.81 22.28 -7.39
CA THR A 373 -10.54 23.04 -7.44
C THR A 373 -9.38 22.26 -8.07
N GLY A 374 -9.50 20.94 -8.24
CA GLY A 374 -8.44 20.04 -8.71
C GLY A 374 -7.32 19.80 -7.70
N ALA A 375 -7.22 20.61 -6.64
CA ALA A 375 -6.20 20.48 -5.61
C ALA A 375 -6.55 19.37 -4.60
N PRO A 376 -5.56 18.61 -4.09
CA PRO A 376 -5.78 17.66 -2.99
C PRO A 376 -6.25 18.39 -1.73
N ALA A 377 -7.33 17.89 -1.13
CA ALA A 377 -7.70 18.30 0.22
C ALA A 377 -6.51 18.02 1.15
N SER A 378 -5.99 19.04 1.84
CA SER A 378 -4.74 18.90 2.60
C SER A 378 -4.78 19.67 3.90
N THR A 379 -4.13 19.08 4.90
CA THR A 379 -3.95 19.66 6.23
C THR A 379 -2.65 19.13 6.82
N SER A 380 -2.18 19.67 7.95
CA SER A 380 -0.92 19.23 8.54
C SER A 380 -0.91 19.37 10.05
N VAL A 381 -0.13 18.53 10.72
CA VAL A 381 0.16 18.60 12.14
C VAL A 381 1.67 18.65 12.36
N VAL A 382 2.11 19.36 13.40
CA VAL A 382 3.51 19.33 13.85
C VAL A 382 3.58 18.47 15.09
N VAL A 383 4.45 17.46 15.08
CA VAL A 383 4.57 16.44 16.13
C VAL A 383 6.00 16.36 16.67
N PRO A 384 6.21 15.96 17.93
CA PRO A 384 7.53 15.96 18.55
C PRO A 384 8.41 14.81 18.02
N SER A 385 9.05 15.00 16.87
CA SER A 385 9.82 13.98 16.14
C SER A 385 10.88 14.64 15.24
N ALA A 386 11.93 13.91 14.84
CA ALA A 386 12.94 14.42 13.91
C ALA A 386 12.47 14.40 12.44
N ASP A 387 13.17 15.14 11.59
CA ASP A 387 12.86 15.33 10.17
C ASP A 387 13.40 14.20 9.27
N GLN A 388 13.20 14.35 7.96
CA GLN A 388 13.08 13.23 7.00
C GLN A 388 14.40 12.54 6.56
N THR A 389 15.53 12.78 7.23
CA THR A 389 16.83 12.13 6.94
C THR A 389 17.25 11.15 8.03
N TRP A 390 16.44 10.09 8.18
CA TRP A 390 16.54 9.10 9.24
C TRP A 390 17.77 8.18 9.15
N PHE A 391 18.22 7.83 7.95
CA PHE A 391 19.30 6.86 7.73
C PHE A 391 20.46 7.46 6.94
N THR A 392 21.67 6.94 7.15
CA THR A 392 22.81 7.21 6.25
C THR A 392 22.67 6.40 4.96
N GLN A 393 23.40 6.79 3.90
CA GLN A 393 23.39 6.06 2.62
C GLN A 393 23.81 4.59 2.79
N ASP A 394 24.85 4.32 3.58
CA ASP A 394 25.32 2.96 3.89
C ASP A 394 24.25 2.13 4.63
N GLN A 395 23.50 2.76 5.53
CA GLN A 395 22.39 2.11 6.22
C GLN A 395 21.26 1.76 5.24
N VAL A 396 20.85 2.70 4.39
CA VAL A 396 19.84 2.44 3.34
C VAL A 396 20.28 1.29 2.44
N GLN A 397 21.54 1.27 2.02
CA GLN A 397 22.09 0.23 1.17
C GLN A 397 22.09 -1.15 1.85
N ALA A 398 22.58 -1.23 3.10
CA ALA A 398 22.61 -2.49 3.86
C ALA A 398 21.21 -3.04 4.18
N ILE A 399 20.22 -2.17 4.44
CA ILE A 399 18.81 -2.58 4.61
C ILE A 399 18.24 -3.11 3.29
N ARG A 400 18.54 -2.46 2.15
CA ARG A 400 18.12 -2.92 0.81
C ARG A 400 18.76 -4.25 0.42
N GLU A 401 20.05 -4.45 0.67
CA GLU A 401 20.73 -5.73 0.42
C GLU A 401 20.14 -6.88 1.26
N ALA A 402 19.78 -6.61 2.52
CA ALA A 402 19.08 -7.59 3.35
C ALA A 402 17.67 -7.90 2.79
N PHE A 403 16.94 -6.89 2.30
CA PHE A 403 15.62 -7.04 1.68
C PHE A 403 15.69 -7.87 0.38
N ASP A 404 16.56 -7.50 -0.56
CA ASP A 404 16.69 -8.17 -1.85
C ASP A 404 17.10 -9.63 -1.69
N ARG A 405 18.03 -9.92 -0.78
CA ARG A 405 18.43 -11.29 -0.43
C ARG A 405 17.26 -12.12 0.10
N CYS A 406 16.38 -11.55 0.92
CA CYS A 406 15.19 -12.26 1.39
C CYS A 406 14.25 -12.62 0.24
N ALA A 407 14.02 -11.69 -0.68
CA ALA A 407 13.18 -11.94 -1.85
C ALA A 407 13.78 -13.02 -2.77
N ASP A 408 15.09 -13.00 -2.99
CA ASP A 408 15.78 -14.00 -3.81
C ASP A 408 15.74 -15.40 -3.16
N GLU A 409 16.06 -15.51 -1.88
CA GLU A 409 15.97 -16.76 -1.12
C GLU A 409 14.53 -17.34 -1.13
N LEU A 410 13.50 -16.49 -0.99
CA LEU A 410 12.08 -16.91 -1.02
C LEU A 410 11.57 -17.30 -2.42
N SER A 411 12.34 -17.13 -3.49
CA SER A 411 11.88 -17.40 -4.86
C SER A 411 11.42 -18.84 -5.09
N ALA A 412 12.11 -19.83 -4.52
CA ALA A 412 11.73 -21.24 -4.64
C ALA A 412 10.38 -21.55 -3.96
N TYR A 413 10.19 -21.04 -2.75
CA TYR A 413 8.94 -21.14 -1.99
C TYR A 413 7.80 -20.38 -2.70
N SER A 414 8.04 -19.14 -3.12
CA SER A 414 7.07 -18.30 -3.84
C SER A 414 6.58 -18.93 -5.15
N ARG A 415 7.47 -19.56 -5.93
CA ARG A 415 7.10 -20.32 -7.15
C ARG A 415 6.33 -21.61 -6.86
N PHE A 416 6.48 -22.19 -5.67
CA PHE A 416 5.66 -23.32 -5.24
C PHE A 416 4.26 -22.87 -4.81
N ILE A 417 4.17 -21.87 -3.93
CA ILE A 417 2.90 -21.28 -3.46
C ILE A 417 2.10 -20.66 -4.61
N GLY A 418 2.75 -20.03 -5.59
CA GLY A 418 2.07 -19.48 -6.78
C GLY A 418 1.35 -20.56 -7.61
N ARG A 419 1.92 -21.76 -7.71
CA ARG A 419 1.30 -22.91 -8.41
C ARG A 419 0.33 -23.69 -7.53
N MET A 420 0.50 -23.67 -6.22
CA MET A 420 -0.32 -24.41 -5.25
C MET A 420 -0.59 -23.57 -3.98
N PRO A 421 -1.50 -22.57 -4.03
CA PRO A 421 -1.78 -21.71 -2.88
C PRO A 421 -2.30 -22.48 -1.65
N ILE A 422 -3.12 -23.51 -1.89
CA ILE A 422 -3.73 -24.37 -0.86
C ILE A 422 -2.66 -25.19 -0.11
N ALA A 423 -1.47 -25.40 -0.70
CA ALA A 423 -0.40 -26.13 -0.05
C ALA A 423 0.37 -25.29 1.01
N LYS A 424 0.05 -24.01 1.20
CA LYS A 424 0.71 -23.17 2.22
C LYS A 424 0.54 -23.80 3.62
N GLY A 425 1.65 -23.91 4.35
CA GLY A 425 1.69 -24.57 5.67
C GLY A 425 1.73 -26.11 5.63
N THR A 426 1.80 -26.74 4.46
CA THR A 426 2.11 -28.18 4.38
C THR A 426 3.61 -28.42 4.51
N PRO A 427 4.06 -29.59 5.01
CA PRO A 427 5.49 -29.97 5.03
C PRO A 427 6.17 -29.87 3.66
N ASP A 428 5.47 -30.23 2.58
CA ASP A 428 5.95 -30.07 1.21
C ASP A 428 6.14 -28.58 0.83
N ALA A 429 5.33 -27.65 1.33
CA ALA A 429 5.63 -26.22 1.18
C ALA A 429 6.80 -25.79 2.09
N GLU A 430 6.77 -26.16 3.38
CA GLU A 430 7.74 -25.70 4.37
C GLU A 430 9.18 -26.12 4.07
N VAL A 431 9.40 -27.34 3.56
CA VAL A 431 10.76 -27.79 3.22
C VAL A 431 11.42 -26.93 2.13
N ARG A 432 10.63 -26.18 1.35
CA ARG A 432 11.11 -25.25 0.30
C ARG A 432 11.40 -23.84 0.83
N LEU A 433 11.19 -23.57 2.12
CA LEU A 433 11.60 -22.32 2.78
C LEU A 433 13.14 -22.21 2.82
N PRO A 434 13.70 -20.98 2.84
CA PRO A 434 15.12 -20.75 3.04
C PRO A 434 15.64 -21.43 4.31
N LEU A 435 16.84 -22.04 4.24
CA LEU A 435 17.40 -22.85 5.32
C LEU A 435 17.44 -22.11 6.66
N SER A 436 17.78 -20.83 6.66
CA SER A 436 17.79 -19.93 7.82
C SER A 436 16.43 -19.84 8.52
N LEU A 437 15.36 -19.67 7.75
CA LEU A 437 13.98 -19.59 8.23
C LEU A 437 13.46 -20.97 8.66
N LEU A 438 13.73 -22.00 7.86
CA LEU A 438 13.30 -23.37 8.12
C LEU A 438 13.91 -23.94 9.40
N ARG A 439 15.22 -23.70 9.62
CA ARG A 439 15.93 -23.98 10.87
C ARG A 439 15.24 -23.35 12.08
N ARG A 440 14.88 -22.06 11.98
CA ARG A 440 14.24 -21.34 13.09
C ARG A 440 12.85 -21.90 13.40
N ARG A 441 12.05 -22.21 12.38
CA ARG A 441 10.69 -22.77 12.56
C ARG A 441 10.72 -24.21 13.12
N LEU A 442 11.70 -25.02 12.75
CA LEU A 442 11.81 -26.43 13.16
C LEU A 442 12.84 -26.70 14.28
N ALA A 443 13.35 -25.66 14.96
CA ALA A 443 14.48 -25.77 15.88
C ALA A 443 14.29 -26.87 16.95
N ALA A 444 13.14 -26.91 17.62
CA ALA A 444 12.83 -27.93 18.62
C ALA A 444 12.79 -29.35 18.02
N ASN A 445 12.26 -29.50 16.79
CA ASN A 445 12.15 -30.78 16.10
C ASN A 445 13.55 -31.27 15.67
N PHE A 446 14.45 -30.34 15.30
CA PHE A 446 15.86 -30.61 15.04
C PHE A 446 16.65 -31.02 16.29
N GLU A 447 16.41 -30.39 17.44
CA GLU A 447 17.02 -30.78 18.71
C GLU A 447 16.62 -32.22 19.09
N VAL A 448 15.32 -32.55 18.99
CA VAL A 448 14.80 -33.91 19.24
C VAL A 448 15.39 -34.93 18.27
N LEU A 449 15.42 -34.62 16.96
CA LEU A 449 16.03 -35.47 15.95
C LEU A 449 17.51 -35.70 16.25
N SER A 450 18.30 -34.65 16.44
CA SER A 450 19.74 -34.72 16.74
C SER A 450 20.03 -35.53 18.00
N ALA A 451 19.25 -35.34 19.07
CA ALA A 451 19.35 -36.12 20.30
C ALA A 451 19.09 -37.62 20.07
N SER A 452 18.08 -37.97 19.24
CA SER A 452 17.75 -39.37 18.92
C SER A 452 18.86 -40.11 18.14
N LEU A 453 19.64 -39.39 17.34
CA LEU A 453 20.71 -39.95 16.50
C LEU A 453 22.03 -40.18 17.27
N GLY A 454 22.15 -39.56 18.45
CA GLY A 454 23.31 -39.68 19.34
C GLY A 454 24.64 -39.41 18.62
N ARG A 455 25.61 -40.32 18.77
CA ARG A 455 26.95 -40.16 18.17
C ARG A 455 27.04 -40.48 16.68
N ARG A 456 26.06 -41.18 16.08
CA ARG A 456 26.17 -41.61 14.67
C ARG A 456 25.84 -40.49 13.69
N LYS A 457 24.91 -39.60 14.04
CA LYS A 457 24.41 -38.52 13.15
C LYS A 457 23.92 -39.02 11.77
N GLU A 458 23.58 -40.30 11.65
CA GLU A 458 23.14 -40.96 10.43
C GLU A 458 21.62 -41.09 10.42
N VAL A 459 20.93 -40.57 9.40
CA VAL A 459 19.46 -40.61 9.31
C VAL A 459 19.01 -40.85 7.87
N SER A 460 17.91 -41.58 7.68
CA SER A 460 17.27 -41.67 6.37
C SER A 460 16.31 -40.51 6.12
N LEU A 461 16.03 -40.20 4.85
CA LEU A 461 15.11 -39.09 4.50
C LEU A 461 13.71 -39.31 5.08
N ASP A 462 13.19 -40.53 5.05
CA ASP A 462 11.87 -40.86 5.63
C ASP A 462 11.86 -40.72 7.16
N GLN A 463 12.94 -41.11 7.84
CA GLN A 463 13.07 -40.96 9.30
C GLN A 463 13.16 -39.50 9.71
N ALA A 464 14.01 -38.72 9.05
CA ALA A 464 14.14 -37.29 9.30
C ALA A 464 12.83 -36.55 9.01
N TRP A 465 12.17 -36.86 7.90
CA TRP A 465 10.90 -36.25 7.53
C TRP A 465 9.80 -36.57 8.55
N MET A 466 9.68 -37.84 8.97
CA MET A 466 8.76 -38.24 10.04
C MET A 466 9.06 -37.57 11.38
N ALA A 467 10.34 -37.37 11.74
CA ALA A 467 10.72 -36.67 12.97
C ALA A 467 10.42 -35.17 12.92
N LEU A 468 10.56 -34.53 11.75
CA LEU A 468 10.34 -33.09 11.58
C LEU A 468 8.86 -32.71 11.44
N TRP A 469 8.02 -33.55 10.80
CA TRP A 469 6.63 -33.21 10.50
C TRP A 469 5.57 -34.25 10.88
N GLY A 470 5.96 -35.40 11.46
CA GLY A 470 5.02 -36.42 11.96
C GLY A 470 4.27 -37.24 10.89
N LYS A 471 4.42 -36.90 9.60
CA LYS A 471 3.85 -37.63 8.44
C LYS A 471 4.86 -37.70 7.30
N LEU A 472 4.83 -38.75 6.48
CA LEU A 472 5.72 -38.91 5.31
C LEU A 472 5.48 -37.83 4.23
N PRO A 473 6.45 -37.58 3.32
CA PRO A 473 6.29 -36.60 2.24
C PRO A 473 5.19 -37.04 1.26
N GLU A 474 4.30 -36.13 0.89
CA GLU A 474 3.28 -36.41 -0.13
C GLU A 474 3.89 -36.36 -1.54
N ARG A 475 5.01 -35.64 -1.73
CA ARG A 475 5.69 -35.50 -3.01
C ARG A 475 7.15 -35.93 -2.97
N LYS A 476 7.58 -36.65 -4.01
CA LYS A 476 8.97 -37.14 -4.14
C LYS A 476 9.99 -36.03 -4.34
N ASP A 477 9.62 -34.94 -5.01
CA ASP A 477 10.49 -33.78 -5.27
C ASP A 477 10.85 -32.98 -4.00
N SER A 478 10.15 -33.19 -2.90
CA SER A 478 10.40 -32.53 -1.61
C SER A 478 11.63 -33.08 -0.87
N THR A 479 12.09 -34.28 -1.24
CA THR A 479 13.17 -34.99 -0.53
C THR A 479 14.58 -34.42 -0.79
N SER A 480 14.78 -33.71 -1.91
CA SER A 480 16.04 -33.04 -2.23
C SER A 480 16.31 -31.83 -1.33
N PHE A 481 15.27 -31.04 -1.04
CA PHE A 481 15.33 -29.91 -0.12
C PHE A 481 15.65 -30.36 1.31
N LEU A 482 15.01 -31.45 1.78
CA LEU A 482 15.33 -32.03 3.09
C LEU A 482 16.79 -32.53 3.16
N ARG A 483 17.33 -33.15 2.10
CA ARG A 483 18.75 -33.56 2.08
C ARG A 483 19.69 -32.38 2.34
N ALA A 484 19.53 -31.28 1.60
CA ALA A 484 20.40 -30.11 1.75
C ALA A 484 20.35 -29.51 3.17
N LEU A 485 19.17 -29.53 3.81
CA LEU A 485 18.97 -29.11 5.19
C LEU A 485 19.70 -30.02 6.19
N LEU A 486 19.56 -31.35 6.06
CA LEU A 486 20.24 -32.32 6.93
C LEU A 486 21.76 -32.24 6.81
N GLU A 487 22.27 -32.11 5.59
CA GLU A 487 23.71 -31.96 5.33
C GLU A 487 24.24 -30.65 5.95
N ALA A 488 23.46 -29.56 5.92
CA ALA A 488 23.80 -28.30 6.57
C ALA A 488 23.80 -28.38 8.11
N GLU A 489 23.02 -29.28 8.73
CA GLU A 489 23.11 -29.62 10.17
C GLU A 489 24.29 -30.54 10.52
N GLY A 490 25.06 -30.98 9.52
CA GLY A 490 26.10 -32.00 9.68
C GLY A 490 25.53 -33.37 10.04
N LEU A 491 24.33 -33.70 9.54
CA LEU A 491 23.73 -35.03 9.59
C LEU A 491 24.01 -35.77 8.27
N THR A 492 24.42 -37.02 8.37
CA THR A 492 24.74 -37.88 7.22
C THR A 492 23.47 -38.56 6.73
N VAL A 493 23.05 -38.25 5.49
CA VAL A 493 21.87 -38.86 4.88
C VAL A 493 22.19 -40.25 4.32
N VAL A 494 21.84 -41.30 5.06
CA VAL A 494 21.96 -42.70 4.61
C VAL A 494 20.76 -43.13 3.78
N ALA A 495 21.00 -43.98 2.78
CA ALA A 495 19.92 -44.66 2.07
C ALA A 495 19.12 -45.53 3.06
N THR A 496 17.80 -45.59 2.88
CA THR A 496 16.95 -46.57 3.57
C THR A 496 17.39 -47.98 3.19
N LEU A 497 18.25 -48.59 4.01
CA LEU A 497 18.41 -50.04 3.99
C LEU A 497 17.02 -50.64 4.24
N PRO A 498 16.55 -51.56 3.38
CA PRO A 498 15.27 -52.22 3.63
C PRO A 498 15.37 -52.92 4.98
N VAL A 499 14.55 -52.50 5.94
CA VAL A 499 14.46 -53.15 7.25
C VAL A 499 14.08 -54.59 6.96
N SER A 500 15.03 -55.50 7.21
CA SER A 500 14.83 -56.94 7.04
C SER A 500 13.87 -57.41 8.11
N THR A 501 12.57 -57.26 7.82
CA THR A 501 11.51 -57.92 8.56
C THR A 501 11.67 -59.41 8.29
N GLN A 502 12.32 -60.11 9.22
CA GLN A 502 12.34 -61.56 9.26
C GLN A 502 10.91 -62.09 9.45
N ARG A 503 10.16 -62.19 8.35
CA ARG A 503 9.01 -63.07 8.22
C ARG A 503 9.43 -64.29 7.42
N ALA A 504 9.17 -65.45 7.99
CA ALA A 504 9.62 -66.72 7.45
C ALA A 504 8.96 -67.04 6.10
N GLY A 505 9.81 -67.41 5.12
CA GLY A 505 9.55 -68.47 4.16
C GLY A 505 8.39 -68.33 3.17
N VAL A 506 8.67 -67.75 2.00
CA VAL A 506 8.19 -68.27 0.70
C VAL A 506 9.35 -68.12 -0.32
N PRO A 507 9.77 -69.19 -1.02
CA PRO A 507 10.80 -69.06 -2.05
C PRO A 507 10.19 -68.49 -3.34
N SER A 508 10.73 -67.36 -3.81
CA SER A 508 10.46 -66.80 -5.14
C SER A 508 11.61 -67.16 -6.09
N PRO A 509 11.38 -67.43 -7.39
CA PRO A 509 12.42 -67.97 -8.28
C PRO A 509 13.55 -66.96 -8.56
N PRO A 510 14.74 -67.44 -8.97
CA PRO A 510 15.93 -66.59 -9.10
C PRO A 510 15.80 -65.59 -10.26
N GLY A 511 15.48 -64.34 -9.93
CA GLY A 511 15.66 -63.20 -10.82
C GLY A 511 17.14 -63.02 -11.15
N ARG A 512 17.46 -62.87 -12.44
CA ARG A 512 18.85 -62.68 -12.90
C ARG A 512 19.44 -61.40 -12.27
N PRO A 513 20.72 -61.41 -11.83
CA PRO A 513 21.37 -60.18 -11.40
C PRO A 513 21.49 -59.23 -12.60
N PHE A 514 21.00 -58.00 -12.42
CA PHE A 514 21.19 -56.93 -13.40
C PHE A 514 22.68 -56.58 -13.48
N ARG A 515 23.35 -57.02 -14.56
CA ARG A 515 24.70 -56.56 -14.88
C ARG A 515 24.60 -55.32 -15.75
N LEU A 516 25.26 -54.25 -15.31
CA LEU A 516 25.52 -53.09 -16.15
C LEU A 516 26.41 -53.54 -17.32
N ASP A 517 25.92 -53.40 -18.54
CA ASP A 517 26.64 -53.77 -19.76
C ASP A 517 27.61 -52.64 -20.16
N PRO A 518 28.94 -52.84 -20.05
CA PRO A 518 29.91 -51.79 -20.31
C PRO A 518 29.90 -51.35 -21.77
N GLU A 519 29.65 -52.25 -22.73
CA GLU A 519 29.57 -51.89 -24.15
C GLU A 519 28.39 -50.97 -24.44
N ARG A 520 27.28 -51.14 -23.70
CA ARG A 520 26.09 -50.30 -23.84
C ARG A 520 26.31 -48.91 -23.24
N LEU A 521 27.10 -48.81 -22.15
CA LEU A 521 27.51 -47.55 -21.56
C LEU A 521 28.48 -46.78 -22.48
N GLU A 522 29.42 -47.47 -23.13
CA GLU A 522 30.31 -46.87 -24.13
C GLU A 522 29.57 -46.42 -25.39
N ARG A 523 28.53 -47.14 -25.81
CA ARG A 523 27.65 -46.73 -26.92
C ARG A 523 26.92 -45.43 -26.59
N VAL A 524 26.25 -45.36 -25.43
CA VAL A 524 25.53 -44.14 -24.99
C VAL A 524 26.49 -42.94 -24.86
N ARG A 525 27.70 -43.12 -24.32
CA ARG A 525 28.70 -42.04 -24.26
C ARG A 525 29.21 -41.59 -25.63
N LYS A 526 29.31 -42.50 -26.60
CA LYS A 526 29.61 -42.13 -28.00
C LYS A 526 28.45 -41.35 -28.64
N ASP A 527 27.21 -41.74 -28.36
CA ASP A 527 26.03 -41.06 -28.86
C ASP A 527 25.89 -39.64 -28.26
N GLU A 528 26.15 -39.47 -26.96
CA GLU A 528 26.22 -38.15 -26.29
C GLU A 528 27.36 -37.27 -26.85
N ALA A 529 28.54 -37.85 -27.09
CA ALA A 529 29.66 -37.13 -27.70
C ALA A 529 29.36 -36.72 -29.16
N ALA A 530 28.68 -37.57 -29.92
CA ALA A 530 28.24 -37.27 -31.28
C ALA A 530 27.15 -36.18 -31.32
N ALA A 531 26.18 -36.24 -30.41
CA ALA A 531 25.13 -35.23 -30.27
C ALA A 531 25.71 -33.87 -29.86
N THR A 532 26.63 -33.85 -28.88
CA THR A 532 27.31 -32.61 -28.47
C THR A 532 28.12 -32.01 -29.62
N LYS A 533 28.78 -32.84 -30.43
CA LYS A 533 29.56 -32.39 -31.60
C LYS A 533 28.68 -31.86 -32.74
N LEU A 534 27.50 -32.45 -32.95
CA LEU A 534 26.49 -31.95 -33.90
C LEU A 534 25.90 -30.61 -33.45
N LEU A 535 25.61 -30.46 -32.16
CA LEU A 535 25.15 -29.19 -31.59
C LEU A 535 26.23 -28.11 -31.66
N SER A 536 27.49 -28.41 -31.32
CA SER A 536 28.56 -27.42 -31.45
C SER A 536 28.78 -26.96 -32.90
N ALA A 537 28.59 -27.84 -33.88
CA ALA A 537 28.71 -27.51 -35.30
C ALA A 537 27.51 -26.69 -35.84
N LEU A 538 26.37 -26.68 -35.15
CA LEU A 538 25.21 -25.84 -35.46
C LEU A 538 25.31 -24.42 -34.87
N PHE A 539 26.23 -24.18 -33.93
CA PHE A 539 26.38 -22.91 -33.22
C PHE A 539 27.66 -22.13 -33.56
N THR A 540 28.38 -22.51 -34.62
CA THR A 540 29.56 -21.79 -35.11
C THR A 540 29.33 -21.20 -36.50
N ASP A 541 29.50 -19.87 -36.58
CA ASP A 541 29.51 -18.97 -37.74
C ASP A 541 28.18 -18.63 -38.46
N THR A 542 27.58 -17.52 -37.99
CA THR A 542 27.32 -16.38 -38.90
C THR A 542 27.61 -15.05 -38.18
N ALA A 543 28.88 -14.64 -38.11
CA ALA A 543 29.26 -13.31 -37.62
C ALA A 543 29.15 -12.27 -38.75
N GLU A 544 27.94 -11.79 -39.04
CA GLU A 544 27.74 -10.67 -39.96
C GLU A 544 27.96 -9.30 -39.28
N GLN A 545 28.61 -8.40 -40.02
CA GLN A 545 29.10 -7.11 -39.52
C GLN A 545 27.96 -6.08 -39.40
N ALA A 546 27.75 -5.56 -38.18
CA ALA A 546 26.84 -4.44 -37.96
C ALA A 546 27.51 -3.10 -38.26
N THR A 547 27.12 -2.47 -39.37
CA THR A 547 27.45 -1.07 -39.69
C THR A 547 26.67 -0.12 -38.75
N PRO A 548 27.27 0.96 -38.21
CA PRO A 548 26.56 1.85 -37.29
C PRO A 548 25.48 2.67 -38.02
N ALA A 549 24.22 2.44 -37.68
CA ALA A 549 23.10 3.30 -38.07
C ALA A 549 22.99 4.50 -37.11
N SER A 550 22.74 5.68 -37.67
CA SER A 550 22.46 6.92 -36.91
C SER A 550 21.25 6.76 -35.98
N PRO A 551 21.14 7.52 -34.88
CA PRO A 551 20.09 7.32 -33.88
C PRO A 551 18.70 7.62 -34.47
N ALA A 552 17.94 6.57 -34.73
CA ALA A 552 16.50 6.70 -34.91
C ALA A 552 15.88 7.14 -33.58
N THR A 553 15.05 8.17 -33.61
CA THR A 553 14.22 8.58 -32.48
C THR A 553 13.35 7.42 -32.03
N VAL A 554 13.64 6.86 -30.87
CA VAL A 554 12.82 5.81 -30.25
C VAL A 554 11.47 6.42 -29.90
N HIS A 555 10.45 6.12 -30.72
CA HIS A 555 9.07 6.25 -30.28
C HIS A 555 8.83 5.19 -29.20
N VAL A 556 9.03 5.58 -27.94
CA VAL A 556 8.55 4.82 -26.79
C VAL A 556 7.02 4.81 -26.91
N ASP A 557 6.43 3.64 -27.14
CA ASP A 557 4.99 3.47 -27.05
C ASP A 557 4.59 3.82 -25.61
N PRO A 558 3.75 4.85 -25.37
CA PRO A 558 3.42 5.27 -24.01
C PRO A 558 2.87 4.10 -23.17
N ASP A 559 2.11 3.20 -23.79
CA ASP A 559 1.52 2.01 -23.16
C ASP A 559 2.56 1.08 -22.53
N ARG A 560 3.81 1.12 -23.01
CA ARG A 560 4.95 0.37 -22.45
C ARG A 560 5.17 0.68 -20.97
N ALA A 561 4.86 1.91 -20.53
CA ALA A 561 5.00 2.34 -19.14
C ALA A 561 3.97 1.68 -18.19
N LEU A 562 2.88 1.11 -18.70
CA LEU A 562 1.95 0.30 -17.90
C LEU A 562 2.51 -1.12 -17.62
N PHE A 563 3.51 -1.56 -18.40
CA PHE A 563 4.12 -2.88 -18.31
C PHE A 563 5.66 -2.82 -18.26
N PRO A 564 6.26 -2.12 -17.27
CA PRO A 564 7.72 -1.95 -17.19
C PRO A 564 8.50 -3.27 -17.16
N GLN A 565 7.88 -4.37 -16.70
CA GLN A 565 8.47 -5.70 -16.55
C GLN A 565 8.62 -6.51 -17.86
N LEU A 566 7.98 -6.13 -18.97
CA LEU A 566 7.76 -7.05 -20.11
C LEU A 566 8.86 -7.18 -21.20
N ASP A 567 9.81 -6.26 -21.34
CA ASP A 567 10.53 -6.05 -22.63
C ASP A 567 9.62 -5.71 -23.85
N ASP A 568 10.24 -5.39 -25.00
CA ASP A 568 9.53 -4.87 -26.18
C ASP A 568 8.85 -5.96 -27.02
N ASP A 569 9.35 -7.19 -26.99
CA ASP A 569 8.85 -8.29 -27.81
C ASP A 569 7.71 -9.03 -27.11
N HIS A 570 7.80 -9.25 -25.78
CA HIS A 570 6.63 -9.74 -25.05
C HIS A 570 5.52 -8.69 -24.98
N PHE A 571 5.86 -7.39 -24.95
CA PHE A 571 4.85 -6.33 -25.05
C PHE A 571 4.15 -6.32 -26.41
N ARG A 572 4.88 -6.51 -27.53
CA ARG A 572 4.26 -6.70 -28.86
C ARG A 572 3.34 -7.93 -28.91
N LEU A 573 3.75 -9.03 -28.28
CA LEU A 573 2.93 -10.24 -28.20
C LEU A 573 1.66 -10.01 -27.36
N LEU A 574 1.75 -9.29 -26.23
CA LEU A 574 0.60 -8.86 -25.42
C LEU A 574 -0.38 -8.01 -26.25
N ILE A 575 0.10 -6.98 -26.95
CA ILE A 575 -0.76 -6.14 -27.80
C ILE A 575 -1.40 -6.98 -28.93
N SER A 576 -0.70 -7.98 -29.47
CA SER A 576 -1.31 -8.92 -30.42
C SER A 576 -2.47 -9.69 -29.77
N LEU A 577 -2.27 -10.27 -28.58
CA LEU A 577 -3.28 -11.05 -27.85
C LEU A 577 -4.57 -10.28 -27.59
N LEU A 578 -4.45 -8.99 -27.24
CA LEU A 578 -5.58 -8.11 -26.91
C LEU A 578 -6.41 -7.68 -28.14
N ASN A 579 -5.86 -7.79 -29.36
CA ASN A 579 -6.49 -7.32 -30.59
C ASN A 579 -7.18 -8.44 -31.41
N ALA A 580 -7.27 -9.67 -30.90
CA ALA A 580 -7.90 -10.79 -31.61
C ALA A 580 -8.81 -11.62 -30.70
N ASP A 581 -10.07 -11.78 -31.12
CA ASP A 581 -11.13 -12.43 -30.33
C ASP A 581 -10.97 -13.96 -30.17
N ALA A 582 -10.06 -14.60 -30.93
CA ALA A 582 -9.82 -16.03 -30.87
C ALA A 582 -8.38 -16.40 -31.25
N TRP A 583 -7.79 -17.31 -30.46
CA TRP A 583 -6.44 -17.83 -30.63
C TRP A 583 -6.42 -19.35 -30.68
N THR A 584 -5.43 -19.90 -31.40
CA THR A 584 -5.11 -21.34 -31.46
C THR A 584 -3.65 -21.52 -31.10
N ARG A 585 -3.26 -22.71 -30.59
CA ARG A 585 -1.88 -23.01 -30.18
C ARG A 585 -0.87 -22.77 -31.30
N GLU A 586 -1.22 -23.11 -32.54
CA GLU A 586 -0.41 -22.92 -33.74
C GLU A 586 -0.21 -21.44 -34.05
N ARG A 587 -1.28 -20.63 -33.98
CA ARG A 587 -1.23 -19.18 -34.25
C ARG A 587 -0.45 -18.44 -33.16
N LEU A 588 -0.62 -18.84 -31.90
CA LEU A 588 0.18 -18.39 -30.77
C LEU A 588 1.67 -18.69 -30.98
N LYS A 589 1.99 -19.94 -31.34
CA LYS A 589 3.37 -20.38 -31.60
C LYS A 589 4.00 -19.63 -32.78
N GLN A 590 3.21 -19.34 -33.81
CA GLN A 590 3.65 -18.54 -34.95
C GLN A 590 3.92 -17.07 -34.56
N ALA A 591 3.03 -16.45 -33.79
CA ALA A 591 3.20 -15.07 -33.31
C ALA A 591 4.41 -14.92 -32.38
N ALA A 592 4.61 -15.86 -31.44
CA ALA A 592 5.81 -15.88 -30.59
C ALA A 592 7.09 -16.08 -31.41
N SER A 593 7.08 -17.02 -32.37
CA SER A 593 8.23 -17.30 -33.25
C SER A 593 8.59 -16.10 -34.16
N GLN A 594 7.61 -15.32 -34.61
CA GLN A 594 7.83 -14.08 -35.37
C GLN A 594 8.54 -12.99 -34.56
N LEU A 595 8.47 -13.07 -33.23
CA LEU A 595 9.12 -12.17 -32.28
C LEU A 595 10.37 -12.80 -31.64
N GLY A 596 10.83 -13.96 -32.13
CA GLY A 596 11.99 -14.67 -31.58
C GLY A 596 11.77 -15.34 -30.22
N LEU A 597 10.52 -15.39 -29.73
CA LEU A 597 10.17 -15.86 -28.39
C LEU A 597 9.79 -17.35 -28.36
N MET A 598 10.19 -18.04 -27.29
CA MET A 598 9.67 -19.38 -26.97
C MET A 598 8.28 -19.26 -26.35
N LEU A 599 7.27 -19.85 -27.00
CA LEU A 599 5.85 -19.67 -26.63
C LEU A 599 5.57 -19.86 -25.13
N ASP A 600 5.95 -21.00 -24.56
CA ASP A 600 5.56 -21.34 -23.18
C ASP A 600 6.18 -20.38 -22.15
N GLY A 601 7.43 -19.93 -22.38
CA GLY A 601 8.07 -18.90 -21.54
C GLY A 601 7.51 -17.50 -21.76
N ALA A 602 7.14 -17.16 -23.00
CA ALA A 602 6.53 -15.88 -23.32
C ALA A 602 5.13 -15.74 -22.70
N LEU A 603 4.36 -16.84 -22.67
CA LEU A 603 3.08 -16.90 -21.98
C LEU A 603 3.23 -16.81 -20.46
N GLU A 604 4.29 -17.40 -19.86
CA GLU A 604 4.59 -17.23 -18.43
C GLU A 604 4.82 -15.75 -18.08
N VAL A 605 5.70 -15.07 -18.82
CA VAL A 605 6.05 -13.64 -18.64
C VAL A 605 4.83 -12.73 -18.85
N ILE A 606 4.02 -12.97 -19.88
CA ILE A 606 2.80 -12.19 -20.16
C ILE A 606 1.71 -12.46 -19.11
N ASN A 607 1.56 -13.70 -18.63
CA ASN A 607 0.60 -14.04 -17.60
C ASN A 607 0.96 -13.44 -16.24
N ASP A 608 2.24 -13.43 -15.85
CA ASP A 608 2.67 -12.78 -14.62
C ASP A 608 2.38 -11.27 -14.68
N ALA A 609 2.68 -10.59 -15.79
CA ALA A 609 2.37 -9.17 -15.98
C ALA A 609 0.85 -8.88 -16.02
N ALA A 610 0.06 -9.75 -16.63
CA ALA A 610 -1.40 -9.66 -16.59
C ALA A 610 -1.96 -9.84 -15.17
N PHE A 611 -1.38 -10.78 -14.41
CA PHE A 611 -1.79 -11.08 -13.04
C PHE A 611 -1.50 -9.92 -12.08
N GLU A 612 -0.37 -9.23 -12.25
CA GLU A 612 -0.03 -8.04 -11.47
C GLU A 612 -1.02 -6.88 -11.71
N LEU A 613 -1.55 -6.73 -12.93
CA LEU A 613 -2.48 -5.66 -13.28
C LEU A 613 -3.96 -5.99 -12.99
N THR A 614 -4.35 -7.26 -13.10
CA THR A 614 -5.77 -7.68 -13.09
C THR A 614 -6.15 -8.71 -12.02
N GLY A 615 -5.18 -9.36 -11.38
CA GLY A 615 -5.39 -10.48 -10.48
C GLY A 615 -5.70 -11.83 -11.17
N GLY A 616 -5.57 -11.91 -12.49
CA GLY A 616 -5.78 -13.14 -13.26
C GLY A 616 -4.79 -13.29 -14.43
N PRO A 617 -4.52 -14.54 -14.90
CA PRO A 617 -3.73 -14.78 -16.10
C PRO A 617 -4.51 -14.38 -17.36
N LEU A 618 -3.81 -13.87 -18.38
CA LEU A 618 -4.40 -13.53 -19.67
C LEU A 618 -4.67 -14.77 -20.53
N VAL A 619 -3.85 -15.81 -20.42
CA VAL A 619 -3.94 -17.05 -21.21
C VAL A 619 -3.97 -18.24 -20.26
N VAL A 620 -4.97 -19.11 -20.43
CA VAL A 620 -5.19 -20.29 -19.57
C VAL A 620 -5.09 -21.56 -20.41
N ASP A 621 -4.27 -22.52 -19.98
CA ASP A 621 -4.17 -23.85 -20.61
C ASP A 621 -5.14 -24.83 -19.93
N ASN A 622 -6.38 -24.86 -20.43
CA ASN A 622 -7.45 -25.77 -19.98
C ASN A 622 -7.70 -26.90 -21.00
N GLY A 623 -6.67 -27.31 -21.76
CA GLY A 623 -6.76 -28.28 -22.85
C GLY A 623 -6.84 -27.63 -24.24
N ASP A 624 -7.42 -26.43 -24.32
CA ASP A 624 -7.26 -25.48 -25.42
C ASP A 624 -6.65 -24.19 -24.85
N LEU A 625 -5.68 -23.60 -25.55
CA LEU A 625 -5.05 -22.32 -25.16
C LEU A 625 -5.99 -21.15 -25.47
N GLY A 626 -6.81 -20.78 -24.50
CA GLY A 626 -7.74 -19.64 -24.59
C GLY A 626 -7.18 -18.37 -23.96
N VAL A 627 -7.39 -17.23 -24.64
CA VAL A 627 -7.25 -15.90 -24.01
C VAL A 627 -8.50 -15.64 -23.17
N ASP A 628 -8.32 -15.31 -21.89
CA ASP A 628 -9.46 -14.97 -21.03
C ASP A 628 -10.03 -13.59 -21.40
N SER A 629 -11.27 -13.61 -21.88
CA SER A 629 -11.94 -12.40 -22.39
C SER A 629 -12.25 -11.36 -21.31
N ALA A 630 -12.25 -11.71 -20.02
CA ALA A 630 -12.46 -10.75 -18.95
C ALA A 630 -11.15 -10.02 -18.62
N THR A 631 -10.07 -10.77 -18.46
CA THR A 631 -8.69 -10.28 -18.24
C THR A 631 -8.23 -9.42 -19.41
N ALA A 632 -8.45 -9.86 -20.66
CA ALA A 632 -8.14 -9.08 -21.85
C ALA A 632 -8.87 -7.72 -21.89
N ARG A 633 -10.16 -7.69 -21.51
CA ARG A 633 -10.94 -6.43 -21.42
C ARG A 633 -10.47 -5.53 -20.27
N GLN A 634 -10.04 -6.08 -19.15
CA GLN A 634 -9.48 -5.30 -18.04
C GLN A 634 -8.14 -4.66 -18.42
N ILE A 635 -7.24 -5.42 -19.07
CA ILE A 635 -5.98 -4.88 -19.60
C ILE A 635 -6.25 -3.79 -20.66
N GLY A 636 -7.14 -4.06 -21.62
CA GLY A 636 -7.52 -3.08 -22.64
C GLY A 636 -8.13 -1.80 -22.04
N GLY A 637 -8.95 -1.94 -20.99
CA GLY A 637 -9.48 -0.81 -20.23
C GLY A 637 -8.38 0.01 -19.53
N ALA A 638 -7.44 -0.67 -18.86
CA ALA A 638 -6.31 -0.02 -18.19
C ALA A 638 -5.41 0.74 -19.17
N LEU A 639 -5.13 0.17 -20.36
CA LEU A 639 -4.40 0.85 -21.44
C LEU A 639 -5.14 2.10 -21.93
N VAL A 640 -6.46 2.04 -22.12
CA VAL A 640 -7.28 3.21 -22.51
C VAL A 640 -7.26 4.29 -21.43
N SER A 641 -7.41 3.93 -20.15
CA SER A 641 -7.31 4.87 -19.03
C SER A 641 -5.93 5.50 -18.91
N PHE A 642 -4.86 4.72 -19.12
CA PHE A 642 -3.49 5.21 -19.09
C PHE A 642 -3.22 6.22 -20.22
N ARG A 643 -3.67 5.92 -21.44
CA ARG A 643 -3.64 6.85 -22.59
C ARG A 643 -4.48 8.12 -22.39
N GLN A 644 -5.53 8.05 -21.56
CA GLN A 644 -6.32 9.22 -21.18
C GLN A 644 -5.64 10.08 -20.11
N ALA A 645 -4.90 9.47 -19.18
CA ALA A 645 -4.14 10.18 -18.14
C ALA A 645 -2.86 10.87 -18.67
N LEU A 646 -2.37 10.46 -19.85
CA LEU A 646 -1.24 11.09 -20.56
C LEU A 646 -1.64 12.21 -21.53
N ARG A 647 -2.92 12.58 -21.61
CA ARG A 647 -3.46 13.63 -22.50
C ARG A 647 -4.06 14.78 -21.70
#